data_AF-A0A8S2NU63-F1
#
_entry.id   AF-A0A8S2NU63-F1
#
_cell.length_a   1.000
_cell.length_b   1.000
_cell.length_c   1.000
_cell.angle_alpha   90.00
_cell.angle_beta   90.00
_cell.angle_gamma   90.00
#
_symmetry.space_group_name_H-M   'P 1'
#
loop_
_entity.id
_entity.type
_entity.pdbx_description
1 polymer ?
#
loop_
_entity_poly.entity_id
_entity_poly.type
_entity_poly.pdbx_seq_one_letter_code
_entity_poly.pdbx_strand_id
1 'polypeptide(L)'
;MFRILFFFTTFYFVFTLPKESIHIVEDLPIGTSIFTFSTDGCNTVRTAGTYRFVDSQKNSNDFFLIDPYTGRVTTKKLIDRDDFCLRRMCSCSKCEITLEVLCVNMGKIFFNDLSIVVDDRNDHSPQFSKSSITIDVLENVPIGYLIPIDIAIDLDYGNNSIQGYNLFEDNSTNKIINAFQIEYSKKNDLLALRLNKTLDRELYHSLEYIIQAFDGGQPQALIGRLNIYINILDVNDMSPVFDRSEINVLISESTPISSFIGRVHAFDGDTGLNGLVYYTIVSSDPPANGTFILSKETGEMHLGRSLDYEKEKSYRIKIKAQDNGPQQVSIPAFAMIHIDIQDENDNYPMISPSFNDDRISGVEHVLNSSVIKVRENLSNGTFLGHISISDLDHGNNGRVSWSIESNGSISVKKLFNNEAFLIFTACKFDREKQSKYDVHLTAHDYGIVPLSSTFNFTLIIMDENDNPPKFDKEIYSIDIIETIPLNSILIHFHATDPDEENTLNSQIEYRLYNQTIFSLDSTTGELRLTGKLDREEKSSYEFDVIAFDHGQAQPLSTTVHCIIRLIDINDNYPIFDLSTYLFEIPETWSSLSPIGHVHATDADEYYGELTYELVQNETLMNTEWPFELTSNGTLYLKRASAGIDYEHRSIYQFSILAIDNNHLNTSVPVIVRILNRNDFCPELVSNSTALFFNTDLWFNNSYGKYNHYYLELFDGDNDTCSIDLLNFSDMFKIEFIKRNLYLLYATVLPEREYYILKFRIQDLTNETFDRSCRLLCQLNSKPISIMKKSNEFKTFTLKSTNNPYDIISDMPYSGISPSSSTSYPHMRDSGYETTSSNLDRQRFLSPASPSDISLSTDDQLINVTHFSSSIPIQHDLSLSSSNTISRTLKTFAHMPTANITGNESFSSSTMTTARLAEQEVIEV
;
A
#
# COMPACT_ATOMS: atom_id res chain seq x y z
N MET A 1 76.07 168.46 24.88
CA MET A 1 76.08 169.89 24.44
C MET A 1 75.00 170.09 23.38
N PHE A 2 74.75 171.35 22.97
CA PHE A 2 73.89 171.76 21.84
C PHE A 2 74.02 170.84 20.59
N ARG A 3 73.01 170.71 19.70
CA ARG A 3 72.00 171.72 19.31
C ARG A 3 70.68 171.10 18.80
N ILE A 4 69.64 171.94 18.73
CA ILE A 4 68.27 171.65 18.27
C ILE A 4 68.22 171.43 16.74
N LEU A 5 67.34 170.52 16.26
CA LEU A 5 66.73 170.62 14.93
C LEU A 5 65.33 169.96 14.90
N PHE A 6 64.44 170.60 14.14
CA PHE A 6 62.97 170.54 14.21
C PHE A 6 62.31 169.15 14.19
N PHE A 7 61.27 169.00 15.02
CA PHE A 7 60.15 168.08 14.77
C PHE A 7 59.37 168.54 13.52
N PHE A 8 59.24 167.65 12.54
CA PHE A 8 58.11 167.63 11.61
C PHE A 8 57.49 166.23 11.66
N THR A 9 56.63 166.00 12.65
CA THR A 9 55.77 164.81 12.69
C THR A 9 54.71 164.92 11.61
N THR A 10 54.93 164.25 10.49
CA THR A 10 53.89 163.97 9.50
C THR A 10 52.83 163.08 10.13
N PHE A 11 51.73 163.69 10.58
CA PHE A 11 50.55 162.95 11.04
C PHE A 11 49.88 162.26 9.87
N TYR A 12 50.18 160.97 9.70
CA TYR A 12 49.44 160.11 8.79
C TYR A 12 48.04 159.84 9.38
N PHE A 13 47.01 160.40 8.76
CA PHE A 13 45.64 160.08 9.12
C PHE A 13 45.26 158.74 8.52
N VAL A 14 44.91 157.79 9.37
CA VAL A 14 44.41 156.46 9.01
C VAL A 14 42.89 156.47 9.02
N PHE A 15 42.28 155.95 7.95
CA PHE A 15 40.84 155.78 7.82
C PHE A 15 40.53 154.33 7.43
N THR A 16 39.54 153.73 8.07
CA THR A 16 38.96 152.44 7.69
C THR A 16 37.64 152.70 6.98
N LEU A 17 37.49 152.25 5.74
CA LEU A 17 36.22 152.27 5.02
C LEU A 17 35.36 151.04 5.39
N PRO A 18 34.03 151.07 5.21
CA PRO A 18 33.20 149.88 5.39
C PRO A 18 33.70 148.73 4.50
N LYS A 19 33.66 147.50 5.04
CA LYS A 19 33.98 146.29 4.29
C LYS A 19 33.04 146.14 3.10
N GLU A 20 33.61 146.06 1.90
CA GLU A 20 32.89 145.80 0.67
C GLU A 20 32.81 144.29 0.44
N SER A 21 31.71 143.81 -0.14
CA SER A 21 31.48 142.38 -0.40
C SER A 21 31.01 142.16 -1.83
N ILE A 22 31.77 141.36 -2.57
CA ILE A 22 31.39 140.89 -3.91
C ILE A 22 31.21 139.39 -3.92
N HIS A 23 30.41 138.95 -4.88
CA HIS A 23 30.33 137.58 -5.33
C HIS A 23 31.11 137.46 -6.63
N ILE A 24 31.94 136.41 -6.74
CA ILE A 24 32.53 135.98 -8.00
C ILE A 24 32.13 134.53 -8.21
N VAL A 25 31.76 134.15 -9.42
CA VAL A 25 31.69 132.73 -9.78
C VAL A 25 33.12 132.16 -9.74
N GLU A 26 33.26 130.88 -9.42
CA GLU A 26 34.55 130.20 -9.54
C GLU A 26 35.01 130.03 -11.01
N ASP A 27 36.25 129.58 -11.17
CA ASP A 27 36.88 129.27 -12.47
C ASP A 27 36.94 130.45 -13.47
N LEU A 28 36.86 131.69 -12.95
CA LEU A 28 36.96 132.91 -13.75
C LEU A 28 38.31 133.00 -14.48
N PRO A 29 38.34 133.31 -15.79
CA PRO A 29 39.57 133.42 -16.57
C PRO A 29 40.60 134.37 -15.94
N ILE A 30 41.88 134.00 -16.02
CA ILE A 30 42.99 134.79 -15.48
C ILE A 30 43.01 136.19 -16.12
N GLY A 31 43.09 137.23 -15.28
CA GLY A 31 43.01 138.64 -15.69
C GLY A 31 41.60 139.23 -15.67
N THR A 32 40.57 138.44 -15.34
CA THR A 32 39.20 138.93 -15.17
C THR A 32 39.15 140.02 -14.10
N SER A 33 38.50 141.14 -14.41
CA SER A 33 38.28 142.24 -13.47
C SER A 33 37.10 141.91 -12.56
N ILE A 34 37.36 141.75 -11.27
CA ILE A 34 36.32 141.40 -10.28
C ILE A 34 35.89 142.60 -9.43
N PHE A 35 36.79 143.57 -9.23
CA PHE A 35 36.49 144.78 -8.48
C PHE A 35 37.32 145.97 -8.94
N THR A 36 36.91 147.18 -8.58
CA THR A 36 37.73 148.39 -8.65
C THR A 36 37.28 149.32 -7.54
N PHE A 37 38.19 149.65 -6.61
CA PHE A 37 37.86 150.50 -5.47
C PHE A 37 37.44 151.90 -5.93
N SER A 38 36.15 152.22 -5.77
CA SER A 38 35.62 153.55 -6.05
C SER A 38 36.09 154.55 -4.99
N THR A 39 36.26 155.81 -5.36
CA THR A 39 37.20 156.72 -4.67
C THR A 39 36.57 157.91 -3.94
N ASP A 40 35.58 157.64 -3.10
CA ASP A 40 35.21 158.55 -2.00
C ASP A 40 36.25 158.49 -0.86
N GLY A 41 37.50 158.81 -1.17
CA GLY A 41 38.59 158.89 -0.21
C GLY A 41 40.00 158.98 -0.81
N CYS A 42 40.39 158.00 -1.64
CA CYS A 42 41.81 157.82 -1.99
C CYS A 42 42.27 158.43 -3.33
N ASN A 43 41.40 158.64 -4.32
CA ASN A 43 41.71 159.49 -5.49
C ASN A 43 40.92 160.80 -5.38
N THR A 44 41.51 161.89 -5.87
CA THR A 44 40.82 163.17 -6.04
C THR A 44 40.99 163.66 -7.48
N VAL A 45 40.16 164.59 -7.91
CA VAL A 45 40.19 165.20 -9.27
C VAL A 45 41.54 165.89 -9.59
N ARG A 46 42.49 165.97 -8.63
CA ARG A 46 43.84 166.53 -8.85
C ARG A 46 45.00 165.63 -8.38
N THR A 47 44.75 164.47 -7.76
CA THR A 47 45.80 163.55 -7.27
C THR A 47 45.30 162.11 -7.21
N ALA A 48 46.04 161.17 -7.79
CA ALA A 48 45.83 159.74 -7.60
C ALA A 48 46.62 159.22 -6.38
N GLY A 49 46.02 158.31 -5.62
CA GLY A 49 46.69 157.49 -4.61
C GLY A 49 47.33 156.25 -5.23
N THR A 50 48.03 155.47 -4.40
CA THR A 50 48.58 154.16 -4.79
C THR A 50 48.04 153.02 -3.96
N TYR A 51 47.67 151.92 -4.62
CA TYR A 51 47.04 150.73 -4.05
C TYR A 51 48.01 149.57 -3.87
N ARG A 52 47.81 148.76 -2.83
CA ARG A 52 48.46 147.47 -2.60
C ARG A 52 47.68 146.64 -1.59
N PHE A 53 47.83 145.33 -1.58
CA PHE A 53 47.33 144.51 -0.47
C PHE A 53 48.13 144.79 0.82
N VAL A 54 47.45 144.75 1.97
CA VAL A 54 48.02 144.95 3.31
C VAL A 54 48.84 143.72 3.71
N ASP A 55 48.22 142.55 3.58
CA ASP A 55 48.75 141.29 4.10
C ASP A 55 49.48 140.50 3.00
N SER A 56 50.75 140.22 3.24
CA SER A 56 51.61 139.39 2.37
C SER A 56 51.73 137.93 2.84
N GLN A 57 51.03 137.54 3.90
CA GLN A 57 51.08 136.22 4.53
C GLN A 57 49.78 135.41 4.37
N LYS A 58 48.65 136.02 3.96
CA LYS A 58 47.36 135.35 3.67
C LYS A 58 47.15 134.96 2.19
N ASN A 59 48.19 134.60 1.44
CA ASN A 59 48.12 134.11 0.04
C ASN A 59 47.33 134.98 -0.99
N SER A 60 46.87 136.19 -0.64
CA SER A 60 46.03 137.04 -1.50
C SER A 60 46.73 137.40 -2.82
N ASN A 61 48.03 137.66 -2.74
CA ASN A 61 48.91 137.91 -3.89
C ASN A 61 49.12 136.70 -4.79
N ASP A 62 48.67 135.49 -4.43
CA ASP A 62 48.79 134.28 -5.26
C ASP A 62 47.62 134.07 -6.21
N PHE A 63 46.44 134.57 -5.87
CA PHE A 63 45.20 134.38 -6.62
C PHE A 63 44.63 135.68 -7.18
N PHE A 64 45.06 136.83 -6.67
CA PHE A 64 44.66 138.16 -7.15
C PHE A 64 45.86 139.07 -7.40
N LEU A 65 45.64 140.06 -8.26
CA LEU A 65 46.49 141.22 -8.47
C LEU A 65 45.65 142.48 -8.25
N ILE A 66 46.28 143.56 -7.80
CA ILE A 66 45.68 144.89 -7.77
C ILE A 66 46.54 145.85 -8.59
N ASP A 67 45.90 146.59 -9.50
CA ASP A 67 46.55 147.68 -10.23
C ASP A 67 46.88 148.81 -9.24
N PRO A 68 48.16 149.16 -9.04
CA PRO A 68 48.58 150.10 -8.03
C PRO A 68 48.16 151.55 -8.32
N TYR A 69 47.66 151.87 -9.52
CA TYR A 69 47.24 153.21 -9.91
C TYR A 69 45.71 153.33 -10.08
N THR A 70 45.04 152.28 -10.56
CA THR A 70 43.57 152.31 -10.78
C THR A 70 42.78 151.68 -9.64
N GLY A 71 43.39 150.90 -8.74
CA GLY A 71 42.67 150.18 -7.69
C GLY A 71 41.82 149.02 -8.21
N ARG A 72 42.02 148.61 -9.46
CA ARG A 72 41.35 147.48 -10.12
C ARG A 72 41.93 146.16 -9.63
N VAL A 73 41.08 145.27 -9.12
CA VAL A 73 41.45 143.90 -8.72
C VAL A 73 41.14 142.92 -9.86
N THR A 74 42.12 142.08 -10.19
CA THR A 74 41.99 141.03 -11.22
C THR A 74 42.44 139.67 -10.72
N THR A 75 41.86 138.58 -11.23
CA THR A 75 42.34 137.21 -10.98
C THR A 75 43.76 136.99 -11.52
N LYS A 76 44.57 136.19 -10.80
CA LYS A 76 45.98 135.85 -11.12
C LYS A 76 46.16 134.37 -11.48
N LYS A 77 45.30 133.52 -10.95
CA LYS A 77 45.16 132.08 -11.22
C LYS A 77 43.66 131.79 -11.39
N LEU A 78 43.33 130.60 -11.89
CA LEU A 78 42.00 130.03 -11.66
C LEU A 78 41.78 129.87 -10.15
N ILE A 79 40.52 129.97 -9.74
CA ILE A 79 40.06 129.75 -8.38
C ILE A 79 39.01 128.66 -8.50
N ASP A 80 39.45 127.44 -8.23
CA ASP A 80 38.66 126.22 -8.09
C ASP A 80 38.21 126.18 -6.63
N ARG A 81 36.90 126.23 -6.41
CA ARG A 81 36.30 126.37 -5.08
C ARG A 81 36.40 125.08 -4.28
N ASP A 82 36.30 123.94 -4.94
CA ASP A 82 36.29 122.61 -4.32
C ASP A 82 37.69 122.18 -3.90
N ASP A 83 38.72 122.47 -4.69
CA ASP A 83 40.11 122.32 -4.29
C ASP A 83 40.46 123.25 -3.12
N PHE A 84 39.97 124.49 -3.12
CA PHE A 84 40.10 125.41 -1.97
C PHE A 84 39.40 124.86 -0.71
N CYS A 85 38.25 124.23 -0.88
CA CYS A 85 37.48 123.53 0.14
C CYS A 85 38.25 122.34 0.74
N LEU A 86 38.67 121.40 -0.11
CA LEU A 86 39.38 120.18 0.25
C LEU A 86 40.73 120.50 0.92
N ARG A 87 41.44 121.54 0.44
CA ARG A 87 42.69 122.06 1.03
C ARG A 87 42.46 122.98 2.24
N ARG A 88 41.21 123.22 2.65
CA ARG A 88 40.81 124.07 3.78
C ARG A 88 41.33 125.52 3.70
N MET A 89 41.51 126.04 2.48
CA MET A 89 41.83 127.45 2.23
C MET A 89 40.60 128.34 2.43
N CYS A 90 39.39 127.81 2.27
CA CYS A 90 38.14 128.43 2.68
C CYS A 90 37.23 127.41 3.39
N SER A 91 36.07 127.86 3.89
CA SER A 91 34.99 126.95 4.35
C SER A 91 33.93 126.82 3.27
N CYS A 92 33.59 125.58 2.89
CA CYS A 92 32.56 125.30 1.88
C CYS A 92 31.20 125.93 2.16
N SER A 93 30.91 126.19 3.44
CA SER A 93 29.69 126.89 3.85
C SER A 93 29.53 128.31 3.30
N LYS A 94 30.62 128.96 2.87
CA LYS A 94 30.66 130.38 2.43
C LYS A 94 31.71 130.76 1.38
N CYS A 95 32.73 129.92 1.19
CA CYS A 95 34.03 130.20 0.55
C CYS A 95 34.42 131.70 0.47
N GLU A 96 34.55 132.35 1.62
CA GLU A 96 34.82 133.79 1.75
C GLU A 96 36.33 134.05 1.81
N ILE A 97 36.89 134.66 0.77
CA ILE A 97 38.28 135.14 0.73
C ILE A 97 38.27 136.64 1.02
N THR A 98 38.83 137.09 2.13
CA THR A 98 38.96 138.52 2.44
C THR A 98 40.31 139.06 1.98
N LEU A 99 40.30 140.09 1.13
CA LEU A 99 41.48 140.83 0.70
C LEU A 99 41.54 142.17 1.44
N GLU A 100 42.54 142.33 2.32
CA GLU A 100 42.81 143.59 3.01
C GLU A 100 43.61 144.51 2.07
N VAL A 101 43.07 145.68 1.71
CA VAL A 101 43.66 146.60 0.74
C VAL A 101 44.03 147.94 1.37
N LEU A 102 45.25 148.37 1.10
CA LEU A 102 45.80 149.66 1.50
C LEU A 102 45.82 150.61 0.31
N CYS A 103 45.32 151.83 0.50
CA CYS A 103 45.51 152.92 -0.44
C CYS A 103 46.16 154.13 0.23
N VAL A 104 47.16 154.73 -0.42
CA VAL A 104 47.96 155.84 0.14
C VAL A 104 47.94 157.04 -0.81
N ASN A 105 47.46 158.19 -0.33
CA ASN A 105 47.46 159.45 -1.08
C ASN A 105 47.83 160.64 -0.16
N MET A 106 48.80 161.47 -0.59
CA MET A 106 49.25 162.68 0.11
C MET A 106 49.49 162.53 1.64
N GLY A 107 49.98 161.36 2.07
CA GLY A 107 50.21 161.08 3.50
C GLY A 107 48.97 160.69 4.30
N LYS A 108 47.83 160.43 3.66
CA LYS A 108 46.69 159.71 4.25
C LYS A 108 46.75 158.24 3.86
N ILE A 109 46.25 157.38 4.75
CA ILE A 109 46.23 155.93 4.57
C ILE A 109 44.78 155.45 4.74
N PHE A 110 44.28 154.72 3.74
CA PHE A 110 42.95 154.14 3.73
C PHE A 110 43.08 152.61 3.76
N PHE A 111 42.35 151.97 4.66
CA PHE A 111 42.18 150.52 4.72
C PHE A 111 40.77 150.17 4.24
N ASN A 112 40.70 149.30 3.24
CA ASN A 112 39.46 148.78 2.66
C ASN A 112 39.54 147.24 2.67
N ASP A 113 38.58 146.59 3.31
CA ASP A 113 38.47 145.13 3.26
C ASP A 113 37.50 144.73 2.15
N LEU A 114 37.94 143.91 1.20
CA LEU A 114 37.10 143.32 0.16
C LEU A 114 36.86 141.84 0.48
N SER A 115 35.64 141.49 0.87
CA SER A 115 35.18 140.10 0.87
C SER A 115 34.86 139.66 -0.56
N ILE A 116 35.45 138.54 -0.95
CA ILE A 116 35.13 137.80 -2.16
C ILE A 116 34.47 136.51 -1.72
N VAL A 117 33.16 136.42 -1.89
CA VAL A 117 32.45 135.13 -1.83
C VAL A 117 32.66 134.46 -3.17
N VAL A 118 33.25 133.26 -3.16
CA VAL A 118 33.33 132.42 -4.36
C VAL A 118 32.03 131.63 -4.46
N ASP A 119 31.19 132.00 -5.42
CA ASP A 119 29.95 131.31 -5.76
C ASP A 119 30.26 130.01 -6.50
N ASP A 120 29.49 128.99 -6.10
CA ASP A 120 29.58 127.59 -6.49
C ASP A 120 29.08 127.37 -7.92
N ARG A 121 29.82 126.61 -8.73
CA ARG A 121 29.33 126.06 -10.00
C ARG A 121 28.87 124.61 -9.82
N ASN A 122 28.21 124.08 -10.85
CA ASN A 122 27.71 122.71 -10.87
C ASN A 122 28.49 121.90 -11.91
N ASP A 123 29.79 121.69 -11.70
CA ASP A 123 30.66 120.96 -12.63
C ASP A 123 31.31 119.68 -12.09
N HIS A 124 31.09 119.34 -10.81
CA HIS A 124 31.05 117.95 -10.41
C HIS A 124 29.65 117.37 -10.62
N SER A 125 29.53 116.06 -10.45
CA SER A 125 28.26 115.36 -10.54
C SER A 125 28.23 114.28 -9.47
N PRO A 126 27.07 113.99 -8.86
CA PRO A 126 26.96 112.95 -7.84
C PRO A 126 27.62 111.63 -8.28
N GLN A 127 28.59 111.13 -7.51
CA GLN A 127 29.33 109.91 -7.85
C GLN A 127 29.23 108.85 -6.75
N PHE A 128 28.79 107.65 -7.11
CA PHE A 128 28.85 106.48 -6.24
C PHE A 128 30.25 105.86 -6.25
N SER A 129 30.64 105.24 -5.13
CA SER A 129 31.92 104.52 -4.97
C SER A 129 32.09 103.33 -5.92
N LYS A 130 30.98 102.82 -6.47
CA LYS A 130 30.88 101.69 -7.40
C LYS A 130 29.82 102.00 -8.47
N SER A 131 29.96 101.42 -9.65
CA SER A 131 28.93 101.47 -10.70
C SER A 131 27.79 100.46 -10.47
N SER A 132 28.06 99.37 -9.74
CA SER A 132 27.07 98.38 -9.34
C SER A 132 27.37 97.76 -7.97
N ILE A 133 26.32 97.22 -7.34
CA ILE A 133 26.39 96.34 -6.17
C ILE A 133 25.45 95.14 -6.34
N THR A 134 25.78 94.05 -5.66
CA THR A 134 24.90 92.89 -5.48
C THR A 134 24.51 92.81 -4.01
N ILE A 135 23.27 92.45 -3.72
CA ILE A 135 22.69 92.39 -2.38
C ILE A 135 21.92 91.07 -2.26
N ASP A 136 22.25 90.27 -1.25
CA ASP A 136 21.56 89.02 -0.98
C ASP A 136 20.52 89.23 0.14
N VAL A 137 19.27 88.85 -0.09
CA VAL A 137 18.13 89.10 0.82
C VAL A 137 17.29 87.84 0.98
N LEU A 138 17.16 87.31 2.20
CA LEU A 138 16.24 86.19 2.49
C LEU A 138 14.79 86.60 2.23
N GLU A 139 13.98 85.71 1.66
CA GLU A 139 12.61 86.07 1.26
C GLU A 139 11.65 86.32 2.43
N ASN A 140 11.84 85.59 3.54
CA ASN A 140 11.05 85.73 4.77
C ASN A 140 11.33 87.03 5.56
N VAL A 141 12.14 87.94 5.00
CA VAL A 141 12.46 89.23 5.61
C VAL A 141 11.20 90.10 5.74
N PRO A 142 10.91 90.68 6.91
CA PRO A 142 9.68 91.41 7.15
C PRO A 142 9.60 92.74 6.40
N ILE A 143 8.40 93.10 5.95
CA ILE A 143 8.10 94.43 5.41
C ILE A 143 8.55 95.52 6.39
N GLY A 144 9.27 96.52 5.88
CA GLY A 144 9.92 97.57 6.65
C GLY A 144 11.40 97.33 6.93
N TYR A 145 11.97 96.17 6.57
CA TYR A 145 13.42 95.92 6.64
C TYR A 145 14.20 96.94 5.81
N LEU A 146 15.35 97.40 6.35
CA LEU A 146 16.19 98.44 5.77
C LEU A 146 17.55 97.87 5.37
N ILE A 147 17.88 98.02 4.08
CA ILE A 147 19.16 97.65 3.50
C ILE A 147 19.95 98.96 3.28
N PRO A 148 20.99 99.27 4.08
CA PRO A 148 21.77 100.49 3.90
C PRO A 148 22.59 100.43 2.60
N ILE A 149 22.69 101.57 1.92
CA ILE A 149 23.44 101.75 0.67
C ILE A 149 24.43 102.91 0.87
N ASP A 150 25.66 102.76 0.36
CA ASP A 150 26.64 103.85 0.36
C ASP A 150 26.07 105.08 -0.37
N ILE A 151 26.08 106.26 0.25
CA ILE A 151 25.68 107.51 -0.41
C ILE A 151 26.60 107.82 -1.60
N ALA A 152 26.03 108.40 -2.66
CA ALA A 152 26.84 109.14 -3.63
C ALA A 152 27.53 110.33 -2.92
N ILE A 153 28.74 110.64 -3.36
CA ILE A 153 29.51 111.82 -2.95
C ILE A 153 29.43 112.86 -4.06
N ASP A 154 29.36 114.11 -3.67
CA ASP A 154 29.42 115.27 -4.57
C ASP A 154 30.37 116.29 -3.94
N LEU A 155 31.07 117.07 -4.76
CA LEU A 155 32.03 118.07 -4.27
C LEU A 155 31.39 119.45 -4.18
N ASP A 156 30.60 119.79 -5.20
CA ASP A 156 29.78 121.00 -5.31
C ASP A 156 28.88 121.20 -4.07
N TYR A 157 28.54 122.45 -3.74
CA TYR A 157 27.93 122.80 -2.46
C TYR A 157 26.47 123.29 -2.54
N GLY A 158 25.78 123.18 -1.40
CA GLY A 158 24.53 123.89 -1.18
C GLY A 158 23.41 123.34 -2.04
N ASN A 159 23.04 124.06 -3.11
CA ASN A 159 22.03 123.62 -4.08
C ASN A 159 22.64 122.72 -5.17
N ASN A 160 23.92 122.88 -5.49
CA ASN A 160 24.63 122.05 -6.48
C ASN A 160 25.15 120.74 -5.87
N SER A 161 25.21 120.63 -4.54
CA SER A 161 25.36 119.33 -3.88
C SER A 161 24.13 118.43 -4.13
N ILE A 162 24.25 117.11 -3.95
CA ILE A 162 23.13 116.15 -3.98
C ILE A 162 21.89 116.65 -3.22
N GLN A 163 20.78 116.84 -3.94
CA GLN A 163 19.48 117.20 -3.37
C GLN A 163 18.63 115.97 -3.05
N GLY A 164 18.82 114.86 -3.76
CA GLY A 164 18.11 113.62 -3.46
C GLY A 164 18.53 112.42 -4.31
N TYR A 165 17.77 111.35 -4.15
CA TYR A 165 17.93 110.09 -4.87
C TYR A 165 16.56 109.61 -5.37
N ASN A 166 16.52 109.11 -6.60
CA ASN A 166 15.37 108.41 -7.16
C ASN A 166 15.71 106.92 -7.31
N LEU A 167 14.71 106.06 -7.18
CA LEU A 167 14.80 104.63 -7.47
C LEU A 167 14.02 104.33 -8.74
N PHE A 168 14.66 103.62 -9.67
CA PHE A 168 14.02 103.10 -10.87
C PHE A 168 14.09 101.58 -10.85
N GLU A 169 12.98 100.94 -11.22
CA GLU A 169 12.90 99.50 -11.48
C GLU A 169 12.72 99.24 -12.97
N ASP A 170 13.36 98.21 -13.49
CA ASP A 170 13.12 97.76 -14.86
C ASP A 170 11.89 96.85 -14.88
N ASN A 171 10.77 97.39 -15.36
CA ASN A 171 9.50 96.67 -15.49
C ASN A 171 9.52 95.49 -16.49
N SER A 172 10.64 95.27 -17.20
CA SER A 172 10.82 94.09 -18.06
C SER A 172 11.48 92.90 -17.34
N THR A 173 12.25 93.16 -16.27
CA THR A 173 12.88 92.12 -15.43
C THR A 173 12.14 91.94 -14.10
N ASN A 174 11.77 93.03 -13.43
CA ASN A 174 11.08 92.99 -12.14
C ASN A 174 9.58 92.73 -12.31
N LYS A 175 9.13 91.57 -11.81
CA LYS A 175 7.70 91.22 -11.75
C LYS A 175 7.04 91.63 -10.41
N ILE A 176 7.82 91.87 -9.35
CA ILE A 176 7.33 92.47 -8.10
C ILE A 176 7.45 94.00 -8.15
N ILE A 177 6.53 94.65 -8.85
CA ILE A 177 6.45 96.12 -9.00
C ILE A 177 6.43 96.80 -7.61
N ASN A 178 7.29 97.78 -7.36
CA ASN A 178 7.50 98.47 -6.07
C ASN A 178 7.75 97.52 -4.88
N ALA A 179 8.59 96.47 -5.06
CA ALA A 179 9.05 95.63 -3.95
C ALA A 179 9.86 96.42 -2.91
N PHE A 180 10.75 97.29 -3.38
CA PHE A 180 11.58 98.17 -2.56
C PHE A 180 11.22 99.64 -2.78
N GLN A 181 11.34 100.45 -1.71
CA GLN A 181 11.24 101.89 -1.72
C GLN A 181 12.57 102.50 -1.26
N ILE A 182 13.01 103.59 -1.89
CA ILE A 182 14.20 104.32 -1.45
C ILE A 182 13.90 105.25 -0.27
N GLU A 183 14.76 105.23 0.73
CA GLU A 183 14.70 106.08 1.91
C GLU A 183 16.01 106.86 2.04
N TYR A 184 15.91 108.19 2.09
CA TYR A 184 17.06 109.09 2.18
C TYR A 184 16.84 110.15 3.27
N SER A 185 17.88 110.44 4.05
CA SER A 185 17.89 111.51 5.04
C SER A 185 19.24 112.22 5.12
N LYS A 186 19.36 113.35 4.41
CA LYS A 186 20.54 114.25 4.42
C LYS A 186 20.96 114.74 5.83
N LYS A 187 20.08 114.60 6.84
CA LYS A 187 20.37 114.92 8.24
C LYS A 187 21.06 113.78 9.00
N ASN A 188 20.75 112.54 8.65
CA ASN A 188 21.18 111.34 9.37
C ASN A 188 22.26 110.55 8.60
N ASP A 189 22.69 111.06 7.45
CA ASP A 189 23.62 110.41 6.50
C ASP A 189 23.17 108.99 6.09
N LEU A 190 21.85 108.81 5.94
CA LEU A 190 21.22 107.54 5.62
C LEU A 190 20.71 107.54 4.18
N LEU A 191 21.16 106.56 3.40
CA LEU A 191 20.51 106.07 2.19
C LEU A 191 20.23 104.58 2.37
N ALA A 192 19.02 104.14 2.07
CA ALA A 192 18.62 102.74 2.20
C ALA A 192 17.54 102.33 1.19
N LEU A 193 17.48 101.03 0.90
CA LEU A 193 16.29 100.39 0.34
C LEU A 193 15.44 99.81 1.48
N ARG A 194 14.18 100.25 1.57
CA ARG A 194 13.16 99.72 2.48
C ARG A 194 12.33 98.68 1.74
N LEU A 195 12.23 97.47 2.28
CA LEU A 195 11.33 96.45 1.75
C LEU A 195 9.86 96.85 2.03
N ASN A 196 9.02 96.85 0.99
CA ASN A 196 7.63 97.32 1.04
C ASN A 196 6.59 96.22 0.71
N LYS A 197 7.05 95.05 0.26
CA LYS A 197 6.24 93.85 -0.01
C LYS A 197 6.97 92.61 0.54
N THR A 198 6.24 91.52 0.74
CA THR A 198 6.88 90.20 0.92
C THR A 198 7.62 89.82 -0.37
N LEU A 199 8.69 89.04 -0.22
CA LEU A 199 9.37 88.37 -1.32
C LEU A 199 8.89 86.91 -1.38
N ASP A 200 9.17 86.25 -2.50
CA ASP A 200 8.75 84.90 -2.87
C ASP A 200 9.69 84.48 -4.02
N ARG A 201 10.61 83.57 -3.74
CA ARG A 201 11.73 83.19 -4.62
C ARG A 201 11.29 82.17 -5.68
N GLU A 202 10.34 81.31 -5.33
CA GLU A 202 9.72 80.29 -6.16
C GLU A 202 8.99 80.95 -7.35
N LEU A 203 8.39 82.12 -7.12
CA LEU A 203 7.95 83.01 -8.19
C LEU A 203 9.14 83.76 -8.82
N TYR A 204 9.99 84.45 -8.03
CA TYR A 204 11.04 85.34 -8.55
C TYR A 204 12.35 85.32 -7.73
N HIS A 205 13.40 84.68 -8.25
CA HIS A 205 14.70 84.55 -7.56
C HIS A 205 15.61 85.81 -7.54
N SER A 206 15.29 86.87 -8.29
CA SER A 206 16.12 88.08 -8.36
C SER A 206 15.38 89.31 -8.87
N LEU A 207 15.84 90.50 -8.47
CA LEU A 207 15.31 91.81 -8.91
C LEU A 207 16.44 92.79 -9.25
N GLU A 208 16.22 93.67 -10.24
CA GLU A 208 17.17 94.68 -10.69
C GLU A 208 16.64 96.11 -10.48
N TYR A 209 17.47 96.97 -9.90
CA TYR A 209 17.13 98.36 -9.57
C TYR A 209 18.25 99.31 -9.99
N ILE A 210 17.92 100.57 -10.25
CA ILE A 210 18.90 101.65 -10.47
C ILE A 210 18.59 102.79 -9.50
N ILE A 211 19.52 103.09 -8.59
CA ILE A 211 19.47 104.34 -7.84
C ILE A 211 20.11 105.44 -8.70
N GLN A 212 19.41 106.56 -8.84
CA GLN A 212 19.93 107.77 -9.44
C GLN A 212 20.03 108.89 -8.40
N ALA A 213 21.26 109.28 -8.06
CA ALA A 213 21.53 110.50 -7.29
C ALA A 213 21.36 111.72 -8.20
N PHE A 214 20.88 112.85 -7.67
CA PHE A 214 20.75 114.10 -8.42
C PHE A 214 21.09 115.32 -7.57
N ASP A 215 21.75 116.29 -8.18
CA ASP A 215 21.97 117.64 -7.64
C ASP A 215 20.77 118.59 -7.93
N GLY A 216 20.93 119.88 -7.63
CA GLY A 216 19.94 120.93 -7.91
C GLY A 216 20.35 121.89 -9.03
N GLY A 217 21.35 121.54 -9.84
CA GLY A 217 22.00 122.40 -10.82
C GLY A 217 21.05 123.10 -11.80
N GLN A 218 21.46 124.29 -12.25
CA GLN A 218 20.70 125.11 -13.19
C GLN A 218 21.60 125.53 -14.37
N PRO A 219 21.14 125.41 -15.63
CA PRO A 219 19.78 125.08 -16.08
C PRO A 219 19.47 123.57 -16.11
N GLN A 220 20.44 122.70 -15.81
CA GLN A 220 20.29 121.26 -15.79
C GLN A 220 21.01 120.70 -14.56
N ALA A 221 20.37 119.75 -13.88
CA ALA A 221 20.98 118.96 -12.82
C ALA A 221 21.82 117.81 -13.40
N LEU A 222 22.97 117.51 -12.80
CA LEU A 222 23.79 116.35 -13.12
C LEU A 222 23.40 115.16 -12.22
N ILE A 223 23.79 113.95 -12.63
CA ILE A 223 23.26 112.71 -12.06
C ILE A 223 24.31 111.62 -11.90
N GLY A 224 24.26 110.95 -10.75
CA GLY A 224 24.98 109.71 -10.47
C GLY A 224 24.09 108.51 -10.63
N ARG A 225 24.64 107.35 -11.01
CA ARG A 225 23.88 106.09 -11.10
C ARG A 225 24.61 104.92 -10.45
N LEU A 226 23.85 104.07 -9.77
CA LEU A 226 24.27 102.82 -9.17
C LEU A 226 23.26 101.73 -9.55
N ASN A 227 23.73 100.69 -10.25
CA ASN A 227 22.92 99.50 -10.51
C ASN A 227 22.93 98.58 -9.28
N ILE A 228 21.78 98.01 -8.94
CA ILE A 228 21.61 97.12 -7.79
C ILE A 228 20.98 95.82 -8.28
N TYR A 229 21.69 94.72 -8.06
CA TYR A 229 21.24 93.36 -8.33
C TYR A 229 20.87 92.71 -7.00
N ILE A 230 19.58 92.45 -6.77
CA ILE A 230 19.09 91.82 -5.55
C ILE A 230 18.88 90.34 -5.84
N ASN A 231 19.68 89.49 -5.19
CA ASN A 231 19.44 88.04 -5.17
C ASN A 231 18.48 87.74 -4.02
N ILE A 232 17.42 86.99 -4.30
CA ILE A 232 16.50 86.52 -3.27
C ILE A 232 16.99 85.15 -2.80
N LEU A 233 17.32 85.07 -1.51
CA LEU A 233 17.86 83.87 -0.88
C LEU A 233 16.75 83.00 -0.30
N ASP A 234 16.93 81.72 -0.57
CA ASP A 234 16.07 80.58 -0.27
C ASP A 234 15.86 80.34 1.24
N VAL A 235 14.60 80.12 1.62
CA VAL A 235 14.14 79.72 2.96
C VAL A 235 13.37 78.40 2.86
N ASN A 236 13.55 77.50 3.81
CA ASN A 236 12.91 76.17 3.85
C ASN A 236 11.42 76.24 4.23
N ASP A 237 10.59 76.95 3.46
CA ASP A 237 9.17 77.21 3.74
C ASP A 237 8.14 76.62 2.75
N MET A 238 8.60 76.03 1.64
CA MET A 238 7.84 74.95 0.99
C MET A 238 7.92 73.66 1.84
N SER A 239 7.48 72.54 1.27
CA SER A 239 7.45 71.22 1.90
C SER A 239 7.27 70.15 0.82
N PRO A 240 7.82 68.93 0.96
CA PRO A 240 7.75 67.95 -0.11
C PRO A 240 6.31 67.48 -0.34
N VAL A 241 5.82 67.49 -1.58
CA VAL A 241 4.50 66.99 -1.96
C VAL A 241 4.64 65.78 -2.88
N PHE A 242 4.07 64.63 -2.48
CA PHE A 242 4.03 63.44 -3.34
C PHE A 242 3.10 63.63 -4.55
N ASP A 243 3.52 63.17 -5.72
CA ASP A 243 2.70 63.10 -6.95
C ASP A 243 1.39 62.33 -6.74
N ARG A 244 1.40 61.37 -5.81
CA ARG A 244 0.27 60.52 -5.41
C ARG A 244 0.35 60.20 -3.91
N SER A 245 -0.76 60.33 -3.20
CA SER A 245 -0.88 59.92 -1.80
C SER A 245 -0.92 58.39 -1.63
N GLU A 246 -1.38 57.67 -2.65
CA GLU A 246 -1.58 56.22 -2.64
C GLU A 246 -1.08 55.61 -3.95
N ILE A 247 -0.40 54.46 -3.86
CA ILE A 247 0.08 53.66 -5.00
C ILE A 247 -0.29 52.20 -4.73
N ASN A 248 -1.00 51.57 -5.67
CA ASN A 248 -1.34 50.15 -5.60
C ASN A 248 -0.46 49.37 -6.57
N VAL A 249 0.10 48.25 -6.12
CA VAL A 249 0.97 47.36 -6.89
C VAL A 249 0.49 45.93 -6.68
N LEU A 250 0.40 45.15 -7.76
CA LEU A 250 0.14 43.71 -7.73
C LEU A 250 1.41 42.99 -8.18
N ILE A 251 1.92 42.05 -7.39
CA ILE A 251 3.14 41.27 -7.71
C ILE A 251 2.95 39.79 -7.39
N SER A 252 3.40 38.92 -8.29
CA SER A 252 3.48 37.47 -8.04
C SER A 252 4.43 37.18 -6.86
N GLU A 253 4.14 36.21 -6.02
CA GLU A 253 5.07 35.84 -4.95
C GLU A 253 6.40 35.25 -5.48
N SER A 254 6.36 34.63 -6.66
CA SER A 254 7.53 34.15 -7.39
C SER A 254 8.47 35.26 -7.89
N THR A 255 8.11 36.54 -7.69
CA THR A 255 8.91 37.71 -8.07
C THR A 255 10.35 37.60 -7.54
N PRO A 256 11.38 37.61 -8.40
CA PRO A 256 12.77 37.46 -7.96
C PRO A 256 13.24 38.59 -7.04
N ILE A 257 14.09 38.25 -6.08
CA ILE A 257 14.77 39.24 -5.21
C ILE A 257 15.55 40.25 -6.06
N SER A 258 15.55 41.51 -5.63
CA SER A 258 16.03 42.71 -6.33
C SER A 258 15.11 43.27 -7.42
N SER A 259 13.98 42.62 -7.74
CA SER A 259 13.00 43.15 -8.69
C SER A 259 12.49 44.53 -8.27
N PHE A 260 12.30 45.42 -9.25
CA PHE A 260 11.69 46.73 -9.04
C PHE A 260 10.18 46.59 -8.83
N ILE A 261 9.69 47.10 -7.70
CA ILE A 261 8.28 47.03 -7.29
C ILE A 261 7.53 48.31 -7.71
N GLY A 262 8.20 49.47 -7.60
CA GLY A 262 7.62 50.76 -7.92
C GLY A 262 8.51 51.92 -7.47
N ARG A 263 8.10 53.15 -7.75
CA ARG A 263 8.79 54.37 -7.32
C ARG A 263 7.79 55.35 -6.74
N VAL A 264 8.09 55.91 -5.58
CA VAL A 264 7.44 57.14 -5.10
C VAL A 264 8.22 58.35 -5.57
N HIS A 265 7.52 59.44 -5.86
CA HIS A 265 8.12 60.73 -6.19
C HIS A 265 7.41 61.83 -5.40
N ALA A 266 8.18 62.69 -4.77
CA ALA A 266 7.74 63.91 -4.15
C ALA A 266 8.61 65.07 -4.62
N PHE A 267 7.97 66.17 -4.95
CA PHE A 267 8.60 67.42 -5.37
C PHE A 267 8.59 68.43 -4.23
N ASP A 268 9.67 69.19 -4.11
CA ASP A 268 9.75 70.37 -3.25
C ASP A 268 10.23 71.56 -4.10
N GLY A 269 9.72 72.76 -3.81
CA GLY A 269 9.91 73.95 -4.66
C GLY A 269 11.17 74.75 -4.34
N ASP A 270 11.66 74.62 -3.12
CA ASP A 270 12.87 75.25 -2.61
C ASP A 270 14.13 74.76 -3.37
N THR A 271 15.30 75.33 -3.09
CA THR A 271 16.56 74.98 -3.76
C THR A 271 17.67 74.52 -2.82
N GLY A 272 18.75 74.01 -3.40
CA GLY A 272 19.90 73.52 -2.66
C GLY A 272 19.57 72.31 -1.79
N LEU A 273 19.64 72.48 -0.47
CA LEU A 273 19.32 71.44 0.51
C LEU A 273 17.86 71.45 0.95
N ASN A 274 17.19 72.59 0.85
CA ASN A 274 15.78 72.74 1.20
C ASN A 274 14.93 71.98 0.17
N GLY A 275 15.19 72.17 -1.13
CA GLY A 275 14.56 71.37 -2.20
C GLY A 275 14.98 69.89 -2.28
N LEU A 276 15.92 69.40 -1.46
CA LEU A 276 16.53 68.07 -1.62
C LEU A 276 15.77 66.99 -0.83
N VAL A 277 14.73 66.46 -1.47
CA VAL A 277 13.86 65.42 -0.89
C VAL A 277 14.57 64.07 -0.73
N TYR A 278 14.41 63.48 0.44
CA TYR A 278 14.82 62.12 0.79
C TYR A 278 13.63 61.28 1.27
N TYR A 279 13.64 59.98 0.94
CA TYR A 279 12.56 59.03 1.22
C TYR A 279 12.93 58.05 2.34
N THR A 280 11.96 57.72 3.21
CA THR A 280 12.12 56.73 4.29
C THR A 280 10.85 55.91 4.51
N ILE A 281 10.98 54.62 4.84
CA ILE A 281 9.84 53.81 5.32
C ILE A 281 9.59 54.16 6.79
N VAL A 282 8.36 54.57 7.11
CA VAL A 282 7.93 54.93 8.48
C VAL A 282 7.44 53.70 9.23
N SER A 283 6.62 52.90 8.55
CA SER A 283 5.95 51.73 9.07
C SER A 283 5.46 50.89 7.91
N SER A 284 5.42 49.58 8.07
CA SER A 284 4.62 48.70 7.22
C SER A 284 3.70 47.86 8.09
N ASP A 285 2.55 47.49 7.53
CA ASP A 285 1.61 46.55 8.12
C ASP A 285 1.29 45.48 7.06
N PRO A 286 1.73 44.22 7.23
CA PRO A 286 2.52 43.67 8.35
C PRO A 286 3.99 44.16 8.36
N PRO A 287 4.78 43.89 9.42
CA PRO A 287 6.18 44.31 9.54
C PRO A 287 7.10 43.65 8.49
N ALA A 288 7.56 44.45 7.52
CA ALA A 288 8.26 43.96 6.32
C ALA A 288 9.67 43.44 6.60
N ASN A 289 10.32 43.85 7.70
CA ASN A 289 11.59 43.26 8.18
C ASN A 289 12.72 43.11 7.13
N GLY A 290 12.74 43.95 6.10
CA GLY A 290 13.70 43.92 4.99
C GLY A 290 13.21 43.27 3.69
N THR A 291 11.96 42.81 3.62
CA THR A 291 11.31 42.31 2.39
C THR A 291 11.18 43.40 1.33
N PHE A 292 11.07 44.67 1.70
CA PHE A 292 11.08 45.81 0.79
C PHE A 292 12.21 46.78 1.14
N ILE A 293 13.00 47.16 0.13
CA ILE A 293 14.15 48.06 0.24
C ILE A 293 13.82 49.34 -0.52
N LEU A 294 13.82 50.48 0.17
CA LEU A 294 13.57 51.79 -0.42
C LEU A 294 14.88 52.56 -0.62
N SER A 295 15.11 53.04 -1.84
CA SER A 295 16.17 53.99 -2.15
C SER A 295 15.87 55.35 -1.51
N LYS A 296 16.74 55.80 -0.60
CA LYS A 296 16.61 57.08 0.09
C LYS A 296 16.61 58.27 -0.88
N GLU A 297 17.29 58.14 -2.03
CA GLU A 297 17.54 59.21 -2.99
C GLU A 297 16.59 59.19 -4.19
N THR A 298 16.27 58.00 -4.72
CA THR A 298 15.47 57.88 -5.95
C THR A 298 13.99 57.54 -5.71
N GLY A 299 13.60 57.23 -4.46
CA GLY A 299 12.24 56.81 -4.10
C GLY A 299 11.85 55.44 -4.65
N GLU A 300 12.80 54.70 -5.23
CA GLU A 300 12.59 53.38 -5.83
C GLU A 300 12.51 52.29 -4.76
N MET A 301 11.51 51.43 -4.88
CA MET A 301 11.31 50.27 -4.01
C MET A 301 11.67 49.00 -4.77
N HIS A 302 12.55 48.20 -4.18
CA HIS A 302 12.96 46.88 -4.67
C HIS A 302 12.62 45.78 -3.67
N LEU A 303 12.41 44.58 -4.18
CA LEU A 303 12.21 43.39 -3.35
C LEU A 303 13.53 42.96 -2.69
N GLY A 304 13.57 42.90 -1.36
CA GLY A 304 14.74 42.51 -0.57
C GLY A 304 14.76 41.05 -0.10
N ARG A 305 13.60 40.36 -0.11
CA ARG A 305 13.43 38.95 0.26
C ARG A 305 12.34 38.31 -0.60
N SER A 306 12.32 36.99 -0.71
CA SER A 306 11.20 36.28 -1.33
C SER A 306 9.88 36.60 -0.63
N LEU A 307 8.79 36.50 -1.39
CA LEU A 307 7.43 36.56 -0.89
C LEU A 307 6.93 35.13 -0.60
N ASP A 308 5.74 35.06 -0.03
CA ASP A 308 5.13 33.88 0.62
C ASP A 308 3.67 34.27 0.90
N TYR A 309 2.77 33.96 -0.04
CA TYR A 309 1.37 34.39 -0.05
C TYR A 309 0.56 33.66 1.03
N GLU A 310 0.87 32.41 1.33
CA GLU A 310 0.21 31.61 2.39
C GLU A 310 0.33 32.27 3.76
N LYS A 311 1.45 32.96 3.95
CA LYS A 311 1.78 33.65 5.19
C LYS A 311 1.37 35.13 5.21
N GLU A 312 1.63 35.90 4.16
CA GLU A 312 1.31 37.35 4.13
C GLU A 312 0.80 37.79 2.74
N LYS A 313 -0.53 37.95 2.62
CA LYS A 313 -1.22 38.17 1.33
C LYS A 313 -1.18 39.61 0.80
N SER A 314 -0.81 40.60 1.63
CA SER A 314 -0.63 42.00 1.21
C SER A 314 0.21 42.80 2.21
N TYR A 315 0.79 43.92 1.77
CA TYR A 315 1.53 44.86 2.61
C TYR A 315 1.07 46.32 2.40
N ARG A 316 0.96 47.08 3.49
CA ARG A 316 0.64 48.51 3.49
C ARG A 316 1.83 49.28 4.03
N ILE A 317 2.60 49.91 3.15
CA ILE A 317 3.88 50.56 3.49
C ILE A 317 3.72 52.08 3.46
N LYS A 318 3.86 52.71 4.63
CA LYS A 318 3.83 54.17 4.76
C LYS A 318 5.22 54.74 4.52
N ILE A 319 5.34 55.54 3.47
CA ILE A 319 6.57 56.26 3.10
C ILE A 319 6.48 57.70 3.61
N LYS A 320 7.62 58.25 4.04
CA LYS A 320 7.82 59.66 4.37
C LYS A 320 8.75 60.30 3.34
N ALA A 321 8.39 61.48 2.86
CA ALA A 321 9.31 62.41 2.22
C ALA A 321 9.71 63.50 3.23
N GLN A 322 10.96 63.97 3.16
CA GLN A 322 11.46 65.15 3.88
C GLN A 322 12.58 65.78 3.04
N ASP A 323 12.62 67.10 3.00
CA ASP A 323 13.77 67.92 2.65
C ASP A 323 15.04 67.58 3.46
N ASN A 324 16.12 68.31 3.17
CA ASN A 324 17.36 68.29 3.94
C ASN A 324 17.72 69.70 4.48
N GLY A 325 16.72 70.57 4.61
CA GLY A 325 16.88 71.95 5.06
C GLY A 325 16.89 72.09 6.60
N PRO A 326 17.12 73.31 7.12
CA PRO A 326 17.01 73.57 8.55
C PRO A 326 15.55 73.43 9.00
N GLN A 327 15.36 72.67 10.07
CA GLN A 327 14.09 72.05 10.46
C GLN A 327 13.12 73.00 11.20
N GLN A 328 12.77 74.16 10.60
CA GLN A 328 11.96 75.19 11.28
C GLN A 328 10.60 75.52 10.62
N VAL A 329 10.35 75.18 9.36
CA VAL A 329 9.02 75.37 8.73
C VAL A 329 8.54 74.13 7.96
N SER A 330 9.35 73.58 7.03
CA SER A 330 8.95 72.40 6.23
C SER A 330 8.36 71.23 7.03
N ILE A 331 7.24 70.70 6.54
CA ILE A 331 6.48 69.59 7.13
C ILE A 331 6.62 68.35 6.23
N PRO A 332 7.02 67.18 6.78
CA PRO A 332 7.12 65.97 5.96
C PRO A 332 5.77 65.45 5.49
N ALA A 333 5.65 65.23 4.18
CA ALA A 333 4.52 64.49 3.61
C ALA A 333 4.67 62.97 3.78
N PHE A 334 3.55 62.29 3.60
CA PHE A 334 3.45 60.83 3.65
C PHE A 334 2.63 60.30 2.47
N ALA A 335 3.02 59.14 1.96
CA ALA A 335 2.26 58.36 0.99
C ALA A 335 2.14 56.90 1.46
N MET A 336 1.15 56.17 0.94
CA MET A 336 0.95 54.74 1.18
C MET A 336 1.22 53.95 -0.10
N ILE A 337 1.97 52.85 0.01
CA ILE A 337 2.05 51.83 -1.03
C ILE A 337 1.27 50.61 -0.53
N HIS A 338 0.25 50.23 -1.29
CA HIS A 338 -0.48 48.98 -1.15
C HIS A 338 0.15 47.97 -2.10
N ILE A 339 0.69 46.88 -1.56
CA ILE A 339 1.26 45.79 -2.32
C ILE A 339 0.39 44.57 -2.08
N ASP A 340 -0.47 44.25 -3.05
CA ASP A 340 -1.23 43.02 -3.06
C ASP A 340 -0.35 41.93 -3.70
N ILE A 341 -0.33 40.74 -3.11
CA ILE A 341 0.47 39.62 -3.62
C ILE A 341 -0.44 38.68 -4.40
N GLN A 342 0.03 38.26 -5.57
CA GLN A 342 -0.63 37.27 -6.40
C GLN A 342 -0.04 35.89 -6.10
N ASP A 343 -0.95 35.03 -5.63
CA ASP A 343 -0.89 33.58 -5.52
C ASP A 343 -0.35 32.89 -6.80
N GLU A 344 0.62 32.00 -6.63
CA GLU A 344 1.06 31.03 -7.66
C GLU A 344 0.72 29.59 -7.23
N ASN A 345 0.76 28.63 -8.15
CA ASN A 345 0.46 27.23 -7.85
C ASN A 345 1.71 26.49 -7.35
N ASP A 346 2.06 26.72 -6.10
CA ASP A 346 3.38 26.43 -5.49
C ASP A 346 3.29 25.32 -4.40
N ASN A 347 2.15 25.20 -3.72
CA ASN A 347 1.88 24.07 -2.82
C ASN A 347 1.30 22.85 -3.56
N TYR A 348 1.35 21.69 -2.90
CA TYR A 348 0.80 20.44 -3.44
C TYR A 348 -0.41 20.00 -2.59
N PRO A 349 -1.47 19.42 -3.21
CA PRO A 349 -2.65 18.95 -2.49
C PRO A 349 -2.30 18.02 -1.32
N MET A 350 -2.48 18.46 -0.08
CA MET A 350 -2.08 17.70 1.10
C MET A 350 -3.16 16.69 1.49
N ILE A 351 -2.89 15.41 1.21
CA ILE A 351 -3.73 14.28 1.66
C ILE A 351 -3.36 13.93 3.10
N SER A 352 -4.28 14.17 4.04
CA SER A 352 -4.15 13.88 5.46
C SER A 352 -5.08 12.72 5.88
N PRO A 353 -4.60 11.46 5.89
CA PRO A 353 -5.36 10.32 6.37
C PRO A 353 -5.43 10.29 7.90
N SER A 354 -6.56 9.83 8.44
CA SER A 354 -6.81 9.66 9.87
C SER A 354 -7.50 8.33 10.13
N PHE A 355 -6.67 7.33 10.43
CA PHE A 355 -7.02 5.92 10.66
C PHE A 355 -6.73 5.54 12.12
N ASN A 356 -7.26 6.32 13.08
CA ASN A 356 -6.91 6.22 14.50
C ASN A 356 -8.15 5.95 15.39
N ASP A 357 -9.14 5.19 14.91
CA ASP A 357 -10.37 4.88 15.67
C ASP A 357 -10.58 3.38 15.84
N ASP A 358 -9.70 2.76 16.64
CA ASP A 358 -9.66 1.32 16.99
C ASP A 358 -10.91 0.82 17.77
N ARG A 359 -12.00 1.58 17.77
CA ARG A 359 -13.28 1.25 18.43
C ARG A 359 -14.15 0.32 17.59
N ILE A 360 -13.81 0.12 16.31
CA ILE A 360 -14.57 -0.73 15.38
C ILE A 360 -14.06 -2.16 15.44
N SER A 361 -14.80 -3.01 16.15
CA SER A 361 -14.53 -4.44 16.24
C SER A 361 -14.38 -5.05 14.84
N GLY A 362 -13.17 -5.53 14.54
CA GLY A 362 -12.82 -6.15 13.26
C GLY A 362 -12.08 -5.26 12.26
N VAL A 363 -11.84 -3.99 12.58
CA VAL A 363 -10.90 -3.13 11.84
C VAL A 363 -9.71 -2.84 12.75
N GLU A 364 -8.50 -3.18 12.30
CA GLU A 364 -7.25 -2.88 13.04
C GLU A 364 -6.40 -1.92 12.21
N HIS A 365 -5.99 -0.80 12.80
CA HIS A 365 -5.11 0.16 12.15
C HIS A 365 -3.65 -0.08 12.57
N VAL A 366 -2.78 -0.36 11.60
CA VAL A 366 -1.37 -0.64 11.90
C VAL A 366 -0.62 0.68 12.12
N LEU A 367 -0.36 1.00 13.39
CA LEU A 367 0.33 2.23 13.80
C LEU A 367 1.61 2.49 12.98
N ASN A 368 1.74 3.72 12.47
CA ASN A 368 2.83 4.18 11.60
C ASN A 368 2.95 3.43 10.26
N SER A 369 1.86 2.86 9.74
CA SER A 369 1.83 2.15 8.45
C SER A 369 0.62 2.52 7.60
N SER A 370 0.76 2.47 6.27
CA SER A 370 -0.36 2.58 5.33
C SER A 370 -1.13 1.26 5.17
N VAL A 371 -1.37 0.55 6.29
CA VAL A 371 -2.04 -0.76 6.31
C VAL A 371 -3.21 -0.71 7.28
N ILE A 372 -4.39 -1.00 6.74
CA ILE A 372 -5.61 -1.25 7.52
C ILE A 372 -5.91 -2.73 7.38
N LYS A 373 -6.04 -3.44 8.51
CA LYS A 373 -6.58 -4.79 8.48
C LYS A 373 -8.09 -4.74 8.67
N VAL A 374 -8.82 -5.60 7.95
CA VAL A 374 -10.28 -5.66 8.00
C VAL A 374 -10.67 -7.14 8.05
N ARG A 375 -11.40 -7.58 9.08
CA ARG A 375 -11.97 -8.93 9.10
C ARG A 375 -12.84 -9.14 7.87
N GLU A 376 -12.77 -10.32 7.28
CA GLU A 376 -13.83 -10.72 6.37
C GLU A 376 -15.17 -10.91 7.09
N ASN A 377 -16.20 -11.28 6.35
CA ASN A 377 -17.56 -11.37 6.85
C ASN A 377 -18.20 -10.07 7.37
N LEU A 378 -17.43 -8.99 7.58
CA LEU A 378 -17.93 -7.68 8.00
C LEU A 378 -18.97 -7.10 7.04
N SER A 379 -19.90 -6.33 7.62
CA SER A 379 -20.99 -5.66 6.90
C SER A 379 -20.48 -4.67 5.85
N ASN A 380 -21.20 -4.58 4.73
CA ASN A 380 -21.06 -3.49 3.78
C ASN A 380 -21.42 -2.15 4.48
N GLY A 381 -20.63 -1.09 4.26
CA GLY A 381 -20.78 0.18 4.96
C GLY A 381 -20.11 0.23 6.34
N THR A 382 -19.20 -0.69 6.66
CA THR A 382 -18.37 -0.61 7.88
C THR A 382 -17.32 0.48 7.72
N PHE A 383 -17.18 1.38 8.70
CA PHE A 383 -16.28 2.54 8.62
C PHE A 383 -14.80 2.13 8.76
N LEU A 384 -13.93 2.74 7.96
CA LEU A 384 -12.49 2.47 7.90
C LEU A 384 -11.62 3.69 8.27
N GLY A 385 -12.23 4.76 8.81
CA GLY A 385 -11.57 6.03 9.07
C GLY A 385 -11.85 7.09 8.00
N HIS A 386 -11.14 8.22 8.07
CA HIS A 386 -11.40 9.37 7.21
C HIS A 386 -10.12 9.95 6.60
N ILE A 387 -10.27 10.69 5.51
CA ILE A 387 -9.19 11.42 4.84
C ILE A 387 -9.65 12.87 4.65
N SER A 388 -8.76 13.81 4.97
CA SER A 388 -8.89 15.21 4.55
C SER A 388 -7.96 15.47 3.37
N ILE A 389 -8.41 16.29 2.41
CA ILE A 389 -7.60 16.77 1.29
C ILE A 389 -7.75 18.30 1.29
N SER A 390 -6.65 18.98 1.51
CA SER A 390 -6.57 20.44 1.62
C SER A 390 -5.36 20.95 0.86
N ASP A 391 -5.51 22.06 0.18
CA ASP A 391 -4.38 22.81 -0.37
C ASP A 391 -4.25 24.16 0.35
N LEU A 392 -3.10 24.82 0.21
CA LEU A 392 -2.79 26.07 0.91
C LEU A 392 -2.95 27.31 0.01
N ASP A 393 -2.72 27.15 -1.30
CA ASP A 393 -2.89 28.16 -2.35
C ASP A 393 -4.34 28.68 -2.45
N HIS A 394 -4.65 29.57 -3.40
CA HIS A 394 -5.94 30.24 -3.51
C HIS A 394 -6.71 29.99 -4.81
N GLY A 395 -8.00 30.31 -4.77
CA GLY A 395 -8.87 30.35 -5.95
C GLY A 395 -9.04 28.99 -6.64
N ASN A 396 -8.29 28.78 -7.72
CA ASN A 396 -8.23 27.49 -8.44
C ASN A 396 -6.97 26.69 -8.11
N ASN A 397 -5.87 27.34 -7.71
CA ASN A 397 -4.65 26.68 -7.27
C ASN A 397 -4.96 25.93 -5.97
N GLY A 398 -5.56 26.63 -5.00
CA GLY A 398 -6.04 26.04 -3.74
C GLY A 398 -7.19 25.02 -3.85
N ARG A 399 -7.69 24.74 -5.06
CA ARG A 399 -8.93 23.99 -5.25
C ARG A 399 -8.65 22.57 -5.71
N VAL A 400 -8.92 21.62 -4.83
CA VAL A 400 -8.67 20.19 -5.10
C VAL A 400 -9.84 19.46 -5.79
N SER A 401 -9.49 18.56 -6.69
CA SER A 401 -10.26 17.37 -7.07
C SER A 401 -9.46 16.10 -6.79
N TRP A 402 -10.14 14.95 -6.78
CA TRP A 402 -9.51 13.68 -6.43
C TRP A 402 -10.20 12.50 -7.13
N SER A 403 -9.46 11.40 -7.27
CA SER A 403 -9.93 10.10 -7.72
C SER A 403 -9.42 9.01 -6.77
N ILE A 404 -10.24 7.98 -6.53
CA ILE A 404 -9.85 6.83 -5.71
C ILE A 404 -10.05 5.53 -6.50
N GLU A 405 -8.97 4.80 -6.68
CA GLU A 405 -8.96 3.49 -7.35
C GLU A 405 -8.78 2.41 -6.28
N SER A 406 -9.78 1.54 -6.15
CA SER A 406 -9.90 0.58 -5.04
C SER A 406 -10.44 -0.79 -5.47
N ASN A 407 -10.67 -0.99 -6.77
CA ASN A 407 -11.32 -2.16 -7.36
C ASN A 407 -12.66 -2.55 -6.70
N GLY A 408 -13.38 -1.58 -6.11
CA GLY A 408 -14.68 -1.78 -5.49
C GLY A 408 -14.65 -2.28 -4.04
N SER A 409 -13.48 -2.29 -3.39
CA SER A 409 -13.33 -2.66 -1.97
C SER A 409 -13.95 -1.63 -1.01
N ILE A 410 -13.85 -0.34 -1.33
CA ILE A 410 -14.31 0.77 -0.48
C ILE A 410 -15.30 1.70 -1.18
N SER A 411 -16.15 2.33 -0.38
CA SER A 411 -17.02 3.45 -0.74
C SER A 411 -16.61 4.70 0.03
N VAL A 412 -16.86 5.88 -0.55
CA VAL A 412 -16.46 7.17 0.04
C VAL A 412 -17.69 8.07 0.18
N LYS A 413 -17.87 8.66 1.36
CA LYS A 413 -18.93 9.62 1.66
C LYS A 413 -18.34 10.99 1.97
N LYS A 414 -18.68 11.97 1.14
CA LYS A 414 -18.24 13.36 1.26
C LYS A 414 -18.90 14.06 2.46
N LEU A 415 -18.13 14.82 3.24
CA LEU A 415 -18.64 15.69 4.30
C LEU A 415 -18.96 17.10 3.75
N PHE A 416 -19.75 17.87 4.51
CA PHE A 416 -20.31 19.15 4.06
C PHE A 416 -19.27 20.20 3.63
N ASN A 417 -18.06 20.16 4.18
CA ASN A 417 -17.01 21.15 3.94
C ASN A 417 -16.19 20.90 2.66
N ASN A 418 -16.58 19.94 1.82
CA ASN A 418 -15.91 19.50 0.60
C ASN A 418 -14.50 18.89 0.72
N GLU A 419 -13.72 19.21 1.75
CA GLU A 419 -12.32 18.78 1.96
C GLU A 419 -12.18 17.42 2.66
N ALA A 420 -13.19 16.98 3.42
CA ALA A 420 -13.11 15.78 4.26
C ALA A 420 -14.06 14.65 3.79
N PHE A 421 -13.58 13.41 3.91
CA PHE A 421 -14.19 12.22 3.32
C PHE A 421 -14.16 11.05 4.31
N LEU A 422 -15.31 10.43 4.55
CA LEU A 422 -15.42 9.20 5.32
C LEU A 422 -15.27 7.98 4.39
N ILE A 423 -14.44 7.01 4.75
CA ILE A 423 -14.23 5.78 4.00
C ILE A 423 -14.96 4.63 4.69
N PHE A 424 -15.62 3.79 3.89
CA PHE A 424 -16.32 2.58 4.35
C PHE A 424 -16.01 1.41 3.43
N THR A 425 -16.27 0.18 3.87
CA THR A 425 -16.36 -0.98 2.98
C THR A 425 -17.47 -0.77 1.93
N ALA A 426 -17.28 -1.26 0.71
CA ALA A 426 -18.30 -1.25 -0.36
C ALA A 426 -18.89 -2.64 -0.68
N CYS A 427 -18.23 -3.69 -0.20
CA CYS A 427 -18.62 -5.08 -0.36
C CYS A 427 -18.56 -5.81 0.99
N LYS A 428 -19.01 -7.07 1.01
CA LYS A 428 -18.59 -8.06 2.00
C LYS A 428 -17.26 -8.62 1.52
N PHE A 429 -16.25 -8.69 2.38
CA PHE A 429 -14.97 -9.34 2.06
C PHE A 429 -15.03 -10.87 2.25
N ASP A 430 -14.11 -11.54 1.57
CA ASP A 430 -14.01 -12.97 1.26
C ASP A 430 -12.52 -13.18 0.91
N ARG A 431 -11.76 -13.76 1.84
CA ARG A 431 -10.29 -13.77 1.87
C ARG A 431 -9.71 -14.83 0.95
N GLU A 432 -10.37 -15.99 0.86
CA GLU A 432 -10.05 -17.14 0.01
C GLU A 432 -10.02 -16.70 -1.47
N LYS A 433 -10.93 -15.78 -1.82
CA LYS A 433 -10.98 -15.16 -3.13
C LYS A 433 -9.99 -14.00 -3.29
N GLN A 434 -9.85 -13.13 -2.29
CA GLN A 434 -8.90 -12.02 -2.34
C GLN A 434 -8.52 -11.46 -0.94
N SER A 435 -7.41 -11.96 -0.40
CA SER A 435 -6.84 -11.54 0.89
C SER A 435 -6.27 -10.10 0.95
N LYS A 436 -6.13 -9.40 -0.20
CA LYS A 436 -5.50 -8.07 -0.25
C LYS A 436 -6.11 -7.14 -1.30
N TYR A 437 -6.33 -5.89 -0.94
CA TYR A 437 -6.67 -4.80 -1.86
C TYR A 437 -5.69 -3.63 -1.69
N ASP A 438 -5.04 -3.21 -2.77
CA ASP A 438 -4.34 -1.93 -2.78
C ASP A 438 -5.30 -0.82 -3.21
N VAL A 439 -5.23 0.32 -2.52
CA VAL A 439 -6.03 1.51 -2.77
C VAL A 439 -5.11 2.68 -3.12
N HIS A 440 -5.40 3.33 -4.23
CA HIS A 440 -4.69 4.50 -4.73
C HIS A 440 -5.63 5.71 -4.69
N LEU A 441 -5.35 6.67 -3.81
CA LEU A 441 -6.03 7.97 -3.79
C LEU A 441 -5.09 9.01 -4.41
N THR A 442 -5.53 9.63 -5.50
CA THR A 442 -4.81 10.76 -6.13
C THR A 442 -5.63 12.03 -5.95
N ALA A 443 -4.97 13.10 -5.49
CA ALA A 443 -5.50 14.46 -5.46
C ALA A 443 -4.74 15.32 -6.48
N HIS A 444 -5.44 16.29 -7.07
CA HIS A 444 -4.86 17.27 -7.98
C HIS A 444 -5.62 18.59 -7.90
N ASP A 445 -4.93 19.70 -8.11
CA ASP A 445 -5.51 21.03 -8.11
C ASP A 445 -6.22 21.39 -9.45
N TYR A 446 -6.66 22.65 -9.56
CA TYR A 446 -7.13 23.29 -10.81
C TYR A 446 -6.20 24.43 -11.30
N GLY A 447 -4.92 24.37 -10.95
CA GLY A 447 -3.88 25.28 -11.41
C GLY A 447 -3.69 25.29 -12.93
N ILE A 448 -2.96 26.28 -13.43
CA ILE A 448 -2.65 26.38 -14.88
C ILE A 448 -1.68 25.27 -15.30
N VAL A 449 -0.78 24.85 -14.40
CA VAL A 449 0.05 23.64 -14.52
C VAL A 449 -0.24 22.79 -13.29
N PRO A 450 -1.19 21.84 -13.34
CA PRO A 450 -1.66 21.20 -12.12
C PRO A 450 -0.60 20.38 -11.40
N LEU A 451 -0.51 20.59 -10.09
CA LEU A 451 0.22 19.75 -9.17
C LEU A 451 -0.71 18.64 -8.65
N SER A 452 -0.11 17.56 -8.18
CA SER A 452 -0.83 16.38 -7.72
C SER A 452 -0.05 15.59 -6.69
N SER A 453 -0.79 14.91 -5.83
CA SER A 453 -0.26 14.03 -4.79
C SER A 453 -1.00 12.70 -4.79
N THR A 454 -0.34 11.66 -4.28
CA THR A 454 -0.92 10.32 -4.22
C THR A 454 -0.68 9.72 -2.84
N PHE A 455 -1.74 9.25 -2.21
CA PHE A 455 -1.69 8.45 -0.99
C PHE A 455 -2.13 7.02 -1.30
N ASN A 456 -1.24 6.07 -1.00
CA ASN A 456 -1.46 4.64 -1.21
C ASN A 456 -1.61 3.95 0.13
N PHE A 457 -2.63 3.12 0.28
CA PHE A 457 -2.80 2.23 1.43
C PHE A 457 -3.31 0.85 1.02
N THR A 458 -2.97 -0.15 1.81
CA THR A 458 -3.37 -1.54 1.58
C THR A 458 -4.42 -1.95 2.61
N LEU A 459 -5.53 -2.51 2.14
CA LEU A 459 -6.40 -3.34 2.96
C LEU A 459 -5.86 -4.77 2.96
N ILE A 460 -5.57 -5.30 4.14
CA ILE A 460 -5.32 -6.73 4.35
C ILE A 460 -6.61 -7.32 4.94
N ILE A 461 -7.16 -8.33 4.29
CA ILE A 461 -8.33 -9.04 4.81
C ILE A 461 -7.83 -10.05 5.86
N MET A 462 -8.41 -10.01 7.05
CA MET A 462 -8.12 -10.97 8.12
C MET A 462 -9.10 -12.14 8.06
N ASP A 463 -8.50 -13.31 8.25
CA ASP A 463 -9.11 -14.62 8.31
C ASP A 463 -10.17 -14.77 9.42
N GLU A 464 -11.32 -15.35 9.08
CA GLU A 464 -12.31 -15.89 10.01
C GLU A 464 -12.57 -17.35 9.65
N ASN A 465 -12.73 -18.24 10.65
CA ASN A 465 -12.92 -19.68 10.43
C ASN A 465 -14.32 -19.98 9.84
N ASP A 466 -14.45 -19.88 8.52
CA ASP A 466 -15.71 -19.77 7.76
C ASP A 466 -15.92 -20.95 6.81
N ASN A 467 -14.84 -21.66 6.43
CA ASN A 467 -14.89 -22.89 5.65
C ASN A 467 -14.58 -24.13 6.50
N PRO A 468 -15.27 -25.27 6.30
CA PRO A 468 -14.90 -26.53 6.95
C PRO A 468 -13.86 -27.32 6.11
N PRO A 469 -13.00 -28.14 6.76
CA PRO A 469 -12.06 -28.99 6.05
C PRO A 469 -12.76 -29.94 5.08
N LYS A 470 -12.27 -30.05 3.84
CA LYS A 470 -12.96 -30.78 2.77
C LYS A 470 -12.14 -31.95 2.24
N PHE A 471 -12.67 -33.18 2.35
CA PHE A 471 -12.05 -34.37 1.79
C PHE A 471 -12.03 -34.40 0.25
N ASP A 472 -11.02 -35.04 -0.33
CA ASP A 472 -10.87 -35.28 -1.78
C ASP A 472 -12.02 -36.10 -2.40
N LYS A 473 -12.72 -36.90 -1.58
CA LYS A 473 -13.73 -37.88 -2.00
C LYS A 473 -14.93 -37.84 -1.07
N GLU A 474 -16.11 -38.10 -1.64
CA GLU A 474 -17.37 -38.23 -0.87
C GLU A 474 -17.45 -39.54 -0.07
N ILE A 475 -16.79 -40.60 -0.57
CA ILE A 475 -16.68 -41.92 0.08
C ILE A 475 -15.28 -42.48 -0.19
N TYR A 476 -14.66 -43.09 0.81
CA TYR A 476 -13.47 -43.93 0.65
C TYR A 476 -13.89 -45.41 0.68
N SER A 477 -13.50 -46.19 -0.32
CA SER A 477 -13.77 -47.63 -0.38
C SER A 477 -12.50 -48.38 -0.79
N ILE A 478 -12.22 -49.51 -0.12
CA ILE A 478 -11.13 -50.43 -0.47
C ILE A 478 -11.53 -51.88 -0.15
N ASP A 479 -11.08 -52.80 -0.99
CA ASP A 479 -11.23 -54.24 -0.77
C ASP A 479 -9.83 -54.80 -0.42
N ILE A 480 -9.70 -55.53 0.70
CA ILE A 480 -8.42 -56.05 1.23
C ILE A 480 -8.53 -57.52 1.64
N ILE A 481 -7.47 -58.32 1.47
CA ILE A 481 -7.41 -59.67 2.04
C ILE A 481 -7.30 -59.62 3.56
N GLU A 482 -7.93 -60.54 4.27
CA GLU A 482 -7.89 -60.58 5.74
C GLU A 482 -6.52 -60.93 6.33
N THR A 483 -5.72 -61.71 5.59
CA THR A 483 -4.33 -62.04 5.94
C THR A 483 -3.33 -60.90 5.72
N ILE A 484 -3.81 -59.68 5.44
CA ILE A 484 -2.96 -58.49 5.31
C ILE A 484 -2.17 -58.21 6.61
N PRO A 485 -0.85 -57.91 6.55
CA PRO A 485 -0.05 -57.77 7.76
C PRO A 485 -0.49 -56.64 8.69
N LEU A 486 -0.37 -56.86 10.00
CA LEU A 486 -0.55 -55.81 11.01
C LEU A 486 0.37 -54.61 10.76
N ASN A 487 -0.11 -53.41 11.09
CA ASN A 487 0.51 -52.11 10.82
C ASN A 487 0.66 -51.74 9.33
N SER A 488 0.02 -52.47 8.40
CA SER A 488 -0.15 -52.03 7.02
C SER A 488 -1.01 -50.76 6.96
N ILE A 489 -0.62 -49.80 6.12
CA ILE A 489 -1.46 -48.64 5.76
C ILE A 489 -2.53 -49.13 4.77
N LEU A 490 -3.79 -48.85 5.05
CA LEU A 490 -4.94 -49.25 4.24
C LEU A 490 -5.42 -48.10 3.36
N ILE A 491 -5.58 -46.92 3.97
CA ILE A 491 -6.12 -45.72 3.33
C ILE A 491 -5.29 -44.52 3.81
N HIS A 492 -5.05 -43.57 2.92
CA HIS A 492 -4.59 -42.22 3.26
C HIS A 492 -5.77 -41.27 3.05
N PHE A 493 -6.31 -40.75 4.15
CA PHE A 493 -7.33 -39.72 4.14
C PHE A 493 -6.67 -38.36 3.89
N HIS A 494 -7.24 -37.60 2.97
CA HIS A 494 -6.75 -36.27 2.62
C HIS A 494 -7.94 -35.32 2.55
N ALA A 495 -7.84 -34.25 3.32
CA ALA A 495 -8.73 -33.11 3.30
C ALA A 495 -7.91 -31.83 3.14
N THR A 496 -8.51 -30.83 2.51
CA THR A 496 -7.95 -29.48 2.36
C THR A 496 -8.87 -28.47 3.01
N ASP A 497 -8.31 -27.52 3.72
CA ASP A 497 -9.03 -26.36 4.23
C ASP A 497 -8.56 -25.10 3.48
N PRO A 498 -9.45 -24.21 3.01
CA PRO A 498 -9.08 -23.05 2.23
C PRO A 498 -8.71 -21.81 3.07
N ASP A 499 -8.99 -21.79 4.39
CA ASP A 499 -8.72 -20.66 5.31
C ASP A 499 -7.19 -20.39 5.44
N GLU A 500 -6.75 -19.38 6.21
CA GLU A 500 -5.37 -18.88 6.12
C GLU A 500 -4.30 -19.93 6.45
N GLU A 501 -3.55 -20.31 5.41
CA GLU A 501 -2.53 -21.36 5.45
C GLU A 501 -1.53 -21.13 6.60
N ASN A 502 -1.32 -22.17 7.42
CA ASN A 502 -0.48 -22.17 8.63
C ASN A 502 -1.09 -21.48 9.87
N THR A 503 -2.31 -20.95 9.80
CA THR A 503 -3.09 -20.59 11.01
C THR A 503 -3.72 -21.82 11.65
N LEU A 504 -4.44 -21.64 12.77
CA LEU A 504 -5.23 -22.71 13.37
C LEU A 504 -6.49 -23.05 12.54
N ASN A 505 -6.96 -22.13 11.71
CA ASN A 505 -8.18 -22.32 10.94
C ASN A 505 -7.95 -23.28 9.77
N SER A 506 -6.78 -23.19 9.11
CA SER A 506 -6.39 -24.17 8.07
C SER A 506 -5.75 -25.48 8.61
N GLN A 507 -5.66 -25.68 9.94
CA GLN A 507 -4.92 -26.80 10.55
C GLN A 507 -5.84 -27.99 10.86
N ILE A 508 -5.77 -29.02 10.01
CA ILE A 508 -6.65 -30.19 10.07
C ILE A 508 -6.09 -31.25 11.04
N GLU A 509 -6.93 -31.69 11.98
CA GLU A 509 -6.74 -32.94 12.73
C GLU A 509 -7.80 -33.97 12.27
N TYR A 510 -7.37 -35.22 12.06
CA TYR A 510 -8.26 -36.34 11.71
C TYR A 510 -8.61 -37.17 12.95
N ARG A 511 -9.89 -37.51 13.15
CA ARG A 511 -10.37 -38.43 14.19
C ARG A 511 -11.22 -39.56 13.63
N LEU A 512 -11.02 -40.74 14.23
CA LEU A 512 -11.79 -41.95 14.04
C LEU A 512 -12.37 -42.37 15.39
N TYR A 513 -13.67 -42.67 15.43
CA TYR A 513 -14.36 -43.10 16.65
C TYR A 513 -14.85 -44.55 16.54
N ASN A 514 -14.99 -45.21 17.69
CA ASN A 514 -15.61 -46.54 17.84
C ASN A 514 -14.97 -47.70 17.04
N GLN A 515 -13.73 -47.56 16.58
CA GLN A 515 -12.93 -48.65 16.01
C GLN A 515 -11.85 -49.10 16.99
N THR A 516 -11.67 -50.42 17.12
CA THR A 516 -10.67 -51.05 18.01
C THR A 516 -9.54 -51.75 17.24
N ILE A 517 -9.75 -52.07 15.96
CA ILE A 517 -8.79 -52.79 15.11
C ILE A 517 -8.11 -51.88 14.08
N PHE A 518 -8.56 -50.64 13.91
CA PHE A 518 -7.93 -49.64 13.05
C PHE A 518 -7.43 -48.46 13.88
N SER A 519 -6.25 -47.95 13.54
CA SER A 519 -5.68 -46.71 14.09
C SER A 519 -5.58 -45.69 12.98
N LEU A 520 -6.03 -44.46 13.22
CA LEU A 520 -5.86 -43.33 12.31
C LEU A 520 -4.81 -42.40 12.88
N ASP A 521 -3.77 -42.07 12.11
CA ASP A 521 -2.85 -41.00 12.48
C ASP A 521 -3.54 -39.64 12.29
N SER A 522 -3.60 -38.85 13.36
CA SER A 522 -4.42 -37.64 13.42
C SER A 522 -3.84 -36.46 12.63
N THR A 523 -2.63 -36.58 12.08
CA THR A 523 -1.95 -35.50 11.34
C THR A 523 -1.70 -35.83 9.88
N THR A 524 -1.44 -37.10 9.58
CA THR A 524 -1.14 -37.60 8.22
C THR A 524 -2.33 -38.29 7.56
N GLY A 525 -3.43 -38.54 8.29
CA GLY A 525 -4.60 -39.24 7.75
C GLY A 525 -4.34 -40.71 7.38
N GLU A 526 -3.21 -41.29 7.79
CA GLU A 526 -2.90 -42.71 7.54
C GLU A 526 -3.76 -43.63 8.43
N LEU A 527 -4.65 -44.39 7.81
CA LEU A 527 -5.38 -45.47 8.46
C LEU A 527 -4.56 -46.76 8.41
N ARG A 528 -4.27 -47.34 9.58
CA ARG A 528 -3.43 -48.52 9.77
C ARG A 528 -4.18 -49.65 10.45
N LEU A 529 -3.96 -50.88 10.00
CA LEU A 529 -4.49 -52.08 10.67
C LEU A 529 -3.72 -52.36 11.97
N THR A 530 -4.43 -52.68 13.06
CA THR A 530 -3.83 -52.95 14.39
C THR A 530 -4.40 -54.19 15.07
N GLY A 531 -5.67 -54.55 14.81
CA GLY A 531 -6.23 -55.85 15.14
C GLY A 531 -6.10 -56.85 13.98
N LYS A 532 -6.45 -58.11 14.23
CA LYS A 532 -6.63 -59.09 13.14
C LYS A 532 -7.90 -58.78 12.33
N LEU A 533 -7.94 -59.34 11.13
CA LEU A 533 -9.14 -59.45 10.31
C LEU A 533 -9.48 -60.95 10.16
N ASP A 534 -10.76 -61.20 9.99
CA ASP A 534 -11.44 -62.50 9.94
C ASP A 534 -12.79 -62.20 9.27
N ARG A 535 -13.01 -62.74 8.07
CA ARG A 535 -14.14 -62.38 7.20
C ARG A 535 -15.41 -63.14 7.58
N GLU A 536 -15.25 -64.36 8.08
CA GLU A 536 -16.29 -65.25 8.57
C GLU A 536 -16.89 -64.70 9.88
N GLU A 537 -16.09 -64.06 10.74
CA GLU A 537 -16.59 -63.19 11.80
C GLU A 537 -17.21 -61.91 11.23
N LYS A 538 -16.52 -61.22 10.30
CA LYS A 538 -17.00 -59.92 9.78
C LYS A 538 -16.42 -59.50 8.41
N SER A 539 -17.22 -59.68 7.35
CA SER A 539 -16.84 -59.40 5.95
C SER A 539 -16.71 -57.93 5.54
N SER A 540 -17.23 -56.96 6.31
CA SER A 540 -17.00 -55.53 6.03
C SER A 540 -16.94 -54.65 7.29
N TYR A 541 -16.22 -53.54 7.19
CA TYR A 541 -16.08 -52.50 8.20
C TYR A 541 -16.47 -51.15 7.60
N GLU A 542 -17.60 -50.63 8.08
CA GLU A 542 -18.14 -49.33 7.70
C GLU A 542 -18.02 -48.38 8.90
N PHE A 543 -17.45 -47.20 8.67
CA PHE A 543 -17.27 -46.18 9.71
C PHE A 543 -17.04 -44.79 9.12
N ASP A 544 -17.26 -43.79 9.95
CA ASP A 544 -17.09 -42.39 9.59
C ASP A 544 -15.74 -41.85 10.10
N VAL A 545 -15.03 -41.11 9.24
CA VAL A 545 -13.82 -40.37 9.57
C VAL A 545 -14.13 -38.88 9.54
N ILE A 546 -13.71 -38.16 10.58
CA ILE A 546 -13.99 -36.73 10.73
C ILE A 546 -12.68 -35.95 10.63
N ALA A 547 -12.64 -34.98 9.72
CA ALA A 547 -11.62 -33.94 9.66
C ALA A 547 -12.22 -32.64 10.21
N PHE A 548 -11.48 -31.94 11.06
CA PHE A 548 -11.88 -30.68 11.67
C PHE A 548 -10.65 -29.79 11.87
N ASP A 549 -10.89 -28.49 11.90
CA ASP A 549 -9.87 -27.47 12.09
C ASP A 549 -9.54 -27.24 13.58
N HIS A 550 -8.74 -26.20 13.86
CA HIS A 550 -8.46 -25.72 15.21
C HIS A 550 -8.99 -24.29 15.47
N GLY A 551 -10.05 -23.88 14.77
CA GLY A 551 -10.72 -22.59 14.88
C GLY A 551 -11.08 -22.22 16.31
N GLN A 552 -10.42 -21.20 16.88
CA GLN A 552 -10.46 -20.94 18.32
C GLN A 552 -11.85 -20.55 18.86
N ALA A 553 -12.70 -19.95 18.02
CA ALA A 553 -14.04 -19.49 18.41
C ALA A 553 -15.11 -20.55 18.13
N GLN A 554 -15.06 -21.18 16.96
CA GLN A 554 -15.93 -22.24 16.49
C GLN A 554 -15.12 -23.13 15.54
N PRO A 555 -14.68 -24.32 15.95
CA PRO A 555 -14.01 -25.22 15.02
C PRO A 555 -15.05 -25.91 14.14
N LEU A 556 -14.81 -25.95 12.83
CA LEU A 556 -15.67 -26.57 11.84
C LEU A 556 -15.17 -27.98 11.49
N SER A 557 -16.06 -28.79 10.92
CA SER A 557 -15.78 -30.22 10.69
C SER A 557 -16.57 -30.81 9.53
N THR A 558 -15.92 -31.65 8.74
CA THR A 558 -16.58 -32.50 7.74
C THR A 558 -16.40 -33.97 8.10
N THR A 559 -17.40 -34.78 7.77
CA THR A 559 -17.37 -36.24 7.94
C THR A 559 -17.36 -36.91 6.57
N VAL A 560 -16.52 -37.92 6.39
CA VAL A 560 -16.49 -38.79 5.19
C VAL A 560 -16.75 -40.24 5.59
N HIS A 561 -17.51 -40.95 4.77
CA HIS A 561 -17.81 -42.35 5.00
C HIS A 561 -16.71 -43.26 4.43
N CYS A 562 -16.33 -44.29 5.18
CA CYS A 562 -15.30 -45.26 4.82
C CYS A 562 -15.84 -46.68 4.84
N ILE A 563 -15.61 -47.42 3.76
CA ILE A 563 -16.01 -48.83 3.58
C ILE A 563 -14.74 -49.67 3.31
N ILE A 564 -14.43 -50.58 4.22
CA ILE A 564 -13.40 -51.60 4.02
C ILE A 564 -14.10 -52.94 3.85
N ARG A 565 -13.91 -53.61 2.72
CA ARG A 565 -14.42 -54.97 2.47
C ARG A 565 -13.30 -55.98 2.58
N LEU A 566 -13.60 -57.14 3.15
CA LEU A 566 -12.67 -58.24 3.24
C LEU A 566 -12.84 -59.19 2.05
N ILE A 567 -11.72 -59.52 1.42
CA ILE A 567 -11.63 -60.50 0.33
C ILE A 567 -11.32 -61.86 0.94
N ASP A 568 -12.26 -62.77 0.74
CA ASP A 568 -12.24 -64.21 1.03
C ASP A 568 -10.90 -64.86 0.69
N ILE A 569 -10.34 -65.63 1.61
CA ILE A 569 -9.29 -66.61 1.34
C ILE A 569 -9.73 -68.00 1.81
N ASN A 570 -9.27 -69.04 1.13
CA ASN A 570 -9.63 -70.42 1.47
C ASN A 570 -8.80 -70.92 2.66
N ASP A 571 -9.25 -70.67 3.89
CA ASP A 571 -8.54 -70.95 5.15
C ASP A 571 -9.34 -71.81 6.14
N ASN A 572 -10.65 -71.97 5.92
CA ASN A 572 -11.46 -72.98 6.58
C ASN A 572 -11.37 -74.35 5.86
N TYR A 573 -11.96 -75.37 6.47
CA TYR A 573 -11.97 -76.75 5.95
C TYR A 573 -13.40 -77.30 5.98
N PRO A 574 -13.83 -78.12 5.02
CA PRO A 574 -15.19 -78.66 4.98
C PRO A 574 -15.52 -79.46 6.27
N ILE A 575 -16.63 -79.15 6.93
CA ILE A 575 -17.04 -79.79 8.19
C ILE A 575 -18.34 -80.59 7.97
N PHE A 576 -18.26 -81.92 8.13
CA PHE A 576 -19.43 -82.81 8.08
C PHE A 576 -20.32 -82.68 9.33
N ASP A 577 -21.64 -82.71 9.14
CA ASP A 577 -22.65 -82.65 10.23
C ASP A 577 -22.47 -83.74 11.29
N LEU A 578 -21.98 -84.91 10.87
CA LEU A 578 -21.80 -86.10 11.70
C LEU A 578 -20.37 -86.63 11.60
N SER A 579 -19.79 -87.07 12.72
CA SER A 579 -18.48 -87.71 12.75
C SER A 579 -18.44 -89.12 12.13
N THR A 580 -19.60 -89.71 11.82
CA THR A 580 -19.77 -91.01 11.15
C THR A 580 -21.19 -91.11 10.61
N TYR A 581 -21.37 -91.57 9.38
CA TYR A 581 -22.68 -91.92 8.83
C TYR A 581 -22.91 -93.44 8.89
N LEU A 582 -24.09 -93.85 9.34
CA LEU A 582 -24.52 -95.25 9.37
C LEU A 582 -25.82 -95.39 8.56
N PHE A 583 -25.81 -96.28 7.58
CA PHE A 583 -26.98 -96.66 6.80
C PHE A 583 -27.23 -98.16 6.94
N GLU A 584 -28.49 -98.58 7.07
CA GLU A 584 -28.89 -99.99 7.16
C GLU A 584 -29.92 -100.28 6.08
N ILE A 585 -29.61 -101.22 5.16
CA ILE A 585 -30.40 -101.52 3.97
C ILE A 585 -30.63 -103.04 3.85
N PRO A 586 -31.83 -103.52 3.47
CA PRO A 586 -32.02 -104.93 3.16
C PRO A 586 -31.46 -105.27 1.78
N GLU A 587 -31.00 -106.50 1.62
CA GLU A 587 -30.37 -106.99 0.37
C GLU A 587 -31.33 -107.00 -0.84
N THR A 588 -32.64 -107.10 -0.58
CA THR A 588 -33.69 -107.08 -1.61
C THR A 588 -33.91 -105.72 -2.27
N TRP A 589 -33.04 -104.72 -2.03
CA TRP A 589 -33.08 -103.42 -2.70
C TRP A 589 -32.57 -103.48 -4.14
N SER A 590 -33.36 -102.93 -5.06
CA SER A 590 -32.96 -102.77 -6.46
C SER A 590 -31.79 -101.81 -6.64
N SER A 591 -30.99 -102.01 -7.69
CA SER A 591 -29.97 -101.02 -8.08
C SER A 591 -30.60 -99.66 -8.43
N LEU A 592 -29.83 -98.58 -8.28
CA LEU A 592 -30.26 -97.18 -8.28
C LEU A 592 -31.13 -96.73 -7.09
N SER A 593 -31.32 -97.55 -6.05
CA SER A 593 -31.98 -97.09 -4.81
C SER A 593 -31.09 -96.09 -4.05
N PRO A 594 -31.64 -94.96 -3.54
CA PRO A 594 -30.92 -94.04 -2.67
C PRO A 594 -30.74 -94.65 -1.28
N ILE A 595 -29.52 -94.62 -0.76
CA ILE A 595 -29.14 -95.13 0.57
C ILE A 595 -29.26 -94.03 1.62
N GLY A 596 -28.84 -92.82 1.27
CA GLY A 596 -28.86 -91.67 2.17
C GLY A 596 -28.08 -90.49 1.61
N HIS A 597 -27.90 -89.47 2.43
CA HIS A 597 -27.21 -88.23 2.10
C HIS A 597 -26.16 -87.95 3.17
N VAL A 598 -24.95 -87.56 2.76
CA VAL A 598 -23.96 -86.96 3.65
C VAL A 598 -23.90 -85.46 3.38
N HIS A 599 -23.75 -84.66 4.43
CA HIS A 599 -23.71 -83.21 4.32
C HIS A 599 -22.53 -82.67 5.12
N ALA A 600 -21.86 -81.72 4.50
CA ALA A 600 -20.85 -80.87 5.09
C ALA A 600 -21.19 -79.42 4.76
N THR A 601 -20.66 -78.53 5.57
CA THR A 601 -20.69 -77.08 5.39
C THR A 601 -19.27 -76.54 5.47
N ASP A 602 -19.04 -75.40 4.83
CA ASP A 602 -17.81 -74.65 4.94
C ASP A 602 -18.16 -73.18 5.25
N ALA A 603 -17.19 -72.40 5.72
CA ALA A 603 -17.40 -71.01 6.12
C ALA A 603 -17.07 -70.00 5.00
N ASP A 604 -16.14 -70.36 4.11
CA ASP A 604 -15.61 -69.50 3.05
C ASP A 604 -16.68 -69.26 1.97
N GLU A 605 -16.76 -68.05 1.37
CA GLU A 605 -17.92 -67.65 0.56
C GLU A 605 -17.87 -68.17 -0.88
N TYR A 606 -16.78 -67.87 -1.59
CA TYR A 606 -16.59 -68.33 -2.95
C TYR A 606 -16.02 -69.75 -2.97
N TYR A 607 -15.22 -70.07 -1.97
CA TYR A 607 -14.54 -71.35 -1.92
C TYR A 607 -15.35 -72.47 -1.26
N GLY A 608 -16.22 -72.15 -0.29
CA GLY A 608 -17.03 -73.12 0.47
C GLY A 608 -18.16 -73.85 -0.29
N GLU A 609 -18.21 -73.75 -1.63
CA GLU A 609 -19.05 -74.62 -2.45
C GLU A 609 -18.41 -76.03 -2.51
N LEU A 610 -19.13 -77.03 -2.00
CA LEU A 610 -18.58 -78.37 -1.77
C LEU A 610 -18.95 -79.38 -2.85
N THR A 611 -17.94 -80.16 -3.26
CA THR A 611 -18.09 -81.39 -4.03
C THR A 611 -17.76 -82.62 -3.17
N TYR A 612 -18.43 -83.74 -3.42
CA TYR A 612 -18.28 -84.96 -2.61
C TYR A 612 -17.73 -86.14 -3.43
N GLU A 613 -16.70 -86.82 -2.91
CA GLU A 613 -16.04 -87.97 -3.57
C GLU A 613 -15.97 -89.19 -2.64
N LEU A 614 -16.18 -90.40 -3.18
CA LEU A 614 -16.17 -91.66 -2.43
C LEU A 614 -14.76 -92.30 -2.43
N VAL A 615 -14.13 -92.33 -1.25
CA VAL A 615 -12.80 -92.93 -1.05
C VAL A 615 -12.92 -94.44 -0.87
N GLN A 616 -12.45 -95.20 -1.86
CA GLN A 616 -12.34 -96.65 -1.77
C GLN A 616 -10.98 -97.06 -1.16
N ASN A 617 -11.00 -97.95 -0.17
CA ASN A 617 -9.76 -98.55 0.35
C ASN A 617 -9.13 -99.45 -0.73
N GLU A 618 -7.86 -99.16 -1.09
CA GLU A 618 -7.14 -99.80 -2.20
C GLU A 618 -7.08 -101.34 -2.14
N THR A 619 -7.25 -101.91 -0.95
CA THR A 619 -7.23 -103.37 -0.69
C THR A 619 -8.40 -104.16 -1.31
N LEU A 620 -9.36 -103.51 -1.99
CA LEU A 620 -10.58 -104.14 -2.53
C LEU A 620 -10.77 -104.03 -4.06
N MET A 621 -9.74 -103.63 -4.82
CA MET A 621 -9.82 -103.40 -6.29
C MET A 621 -10.23 -104.61 -7.18
N ASN A 622 -10.45 -105.81 -6.60
CA ASN A 622 -10.88 -107.03 -7.32
C ASN A 622 -12.24 -107.59 -6.82
N THR A 623 -13.04 -106.79 -6.11
CA THR A 623 -14.44 -107.13 -5.75
C THR A 623 -15.37 -106.03 -6.25
N GLU A 624 -16.55 -106.38 -6.76
CA GLU A 624 -17.51 -105.39 -7.27
C GLU A 624 -17.93 -104.41 -6.17
N TRP A 625 -17.63 -103.12 -6.36
CA TRP A 625 -18.03 -102.06 -5.44
C TRP A 625 -19.46 -101.60 -5.75
N PRO A 626 -20.43 -101.81 -4.83
CA PRO A 626 -21.85 -101.63 -5.12
C PRO A 626 -22.37 -100.20 -4.91
N PHE A 627 -21.52 -99.26 -4.48
CA PHE A 627 -21.94 -97.89 -4.17
C PHE A 627 -21.45 -96.86 -5.20
N GLU A 628 -22.28 -95.84 -5.39
CA GLU A 628 -22.02 -94.69 -6.24
C GLU A 628 -22.45 -93.43 -5.47
N LEU A 629 -21.68 -92.35 -5.59
CA LEU A 629 -21.93 -91.10 -4.87
C LEU A 629 -22.08 -89.97 -5.91
N THR A 630 -23.15 -89.18 -5.78
CA THR A 630 -23.31 -87.98 -6.59
C THR A 630 -22.51 -86.82 -5.99
N SER A 631 -22.07 -85.88 -6.83
CA SER A 631 -21.21 -84.75 -6.43
C SER A 631 -21.83 -83.81 -5.39
N ASN A 632 -23.12 -83.96 -5.06
CA ASN A 632 -23.84 -83.26 -4.01
C ASN A 632 -24.05 -84.09 -2.71
N GLY A 633 -23.33 -85.21 -2.54
CA GLY A 633 -23.33 -85.99 -1.30
C GLY A 633 -24.42 -87.07 -1.17
N THR A 634 -25.20 -87.37 -2.22
CA THR A 634 -26.24 -88.42 -2.16
C THR A 634 -25.66 -89.79 -2.57
N LEU A 635 -25.79 -90.78 -1.70
CA LEU A 635 -25.24 -92.13 -1.85
C LEU A 635 -26.30 -93.08 -2.44
N TYR A 636 -25.93 -93.86 -3.46
CA TYR A 636 -26.80 -94.76 -4.20
C TYR A 636 -26.22 -96.17 -4.36
N LEU A 637 -27.10 -97.15 -4.61
CA LEU A 637 -26.71 -98.45 -5.17
C LEU A 637 -26.38 -98.32 -6.65
N LYS A 638 -25.17 -98.72 -7.03
CA LYS A 638 -24.65 -98.68 -8.41
C LYS A 638 -25.48 -99.55 -9.33
N ARG A 639 -25.76 -99.07 -10.54
CA ARG A 639 -26.70 -99.72 -11.49
C ARG A 639 -26.36 -101.18 -11.86
N ALA A 640 -25.08 -101.56 -11.76
CA ALA A 640 -24.51 -102.72 -12.43
C ALA A 640 -23.58 -103.59 -11.56
N SER A 641 -23.71 -103.55 -10.23
CA SER A 641 -23.18 -104.67 -9.42
C SER A 641 -24.11 -105.88 -9.55
N ALA A 642 -23.59 -107.07 -9.25
CA ALA A 642 -24.41 -108.12 -8.67
C ALA A 642 -25.19 -107.56 -7.46
N GLY A 643 -26.33 -108.17 -7.13
CA GLY A 643 -27.14 -107.73 -5.98
C GLY A 643 -26.30 -107.65 -4.72
N ILE A 644 -26.61 -106.70 -3.85
CA ILE A 644 -26.15 -106.80 -2.47
C ILE A 644 -26.76 -108.10 -1.90
N ASP A 645 -25.94 -108.83 -1.18
CA ASP A 645 -26.14 -110.23 -0.77
C ASP A 645 -25.51 -110.33 0.63
N TYR A 646 -26.32 -110.64 1.65
CA TYR A 646 -25.90 -110.65 3.05
C TYR A 646 -24.94 -111.81 3.34
N GLU A 647 -25.24 -112.99 2.81
CA GLU A 647 -24.47 -114.22 2.89
C GLU A 647 -23.06 -114.04 2.28
N HIS A 648 -22.94 -113.21 1.25
CA HIS A 648 -21.67 -112.79 0.68
C HIS A 648 -21.00 -111.69 1.51
N ARG A 649 -21.70 -110.61 1.87
CA ARG A 649 -21.12 -109.48 2.63
C ARG A 649 -22.15 -108.61 3.36
N SER A 650 -22.28 -108.84 4.66
CA SER A 650 -23.20 -108.09 5.53
C SER A 650 -22.76 -106.67 5.95
N ILE A 651 -21.49 -106.26 5.77
CA ILE A 651 -21.00 -104.92 6.15
C ILE A 651 -19.99 -104.35 5.13
N TYR A 652 -20.18 -103.07 4.80
CA TYR A 652 -19.25 -102.24 4.04
C TYR A 652 -18.83 -101.01 4.87
N GLN A 653 -17.55 -100.63 4.76
CA GLN A 653 -16.97 -99.46 5.41
C GLN A 653 -16.05 -98.76 4.42
N PHE A 654 -16.19 -97.44 4.31
CA PHE A 654 -15.42 -96.56 3.42
C PHE A 654 -15.44 -95.14 4.00
N SER A 655 -14.81 -94.19 3.32
CA SER A 655 -14.92 -92.77 3.66
C SER A 655 -15.49 -91.98 2.49
N ILE A 656 -16.13 -90.84 2.79
CA ILE A 656 -16.48 -89.82 1.79
C ILE A 656 -15.65 -88.59 2.10
N LEU A 657 -15.02 -88.01 1.07
CA LEU A 657 -14.44 -86.67 1.11
C LEU A 657 -15.53 -85.64 0.81
N ALA A 658 -15.50 -84.52 1.54
CA ALA A 658 -16.00 -83.24 1.06
C ALA A 658 -14.78 -82.40 0.67
N ILE A 659 -14.83 -81.79 -0.51
CA ILE A 659 -13.74 -81.03 -1.13
C ILE A 659 -14.32 -79.68 -1.56
N ASP A 660 -13.68 -78.59 -1.13
CA ASP A 660 -14.04 -77.22 -1.50
C ASP A 660 -13.67 -76.88 -2.97
N ASN A 661 -13.97 -75.66 -3.42
CA ASN A 661 -13.64 -75.19 -4.77
C ASN A 661 -12.13 -74.92 -5.01
N ASN A 662 -11.25 -75.10 -4.02
CA ASN A 662 -9.81 -74.79 -4.05
C ASN A 662 -8.90 -75.90 -3.46
N HIS A 663 -9.47 -77.08 -3.23
CA HIS A 663 -8.87 -78.34 -2.80
C HIS A 663 -8.52 -78.56 -1.31
N LEU A 664 -8.99 -77.74 -0.34
CA LEU A 664 -9.04 -78.25 1.05
C LEU A 664 -10.19 -79.26 1.17
N ASN A 665 -10.00 -80.22 2.06
CA ASN A 665 -10.86 -81.37 2.15
C ASN A 665 -10.81 -82.04 3.52
N THR A 666 -11.94 -82.64 3.88
CA THR A 666 -12.14 -83.44 5.09
C THR A 666 -12.79 -84.76 4.68
N SER A 667 -12.56 -85.82 5.45
CA SER A 667 -13.22 -87.12 5.21
C SER A 667 -14.06 -87.58 6.41
N VAL A 668 -15.22 -88.16 6.12
CA VAL A 668 -16.09 -88.80 7.11
C VAL A 668 -16.17 -90.31 6.86
N PRO A 669 -16.06 -91.17 7.89
CA PRO A 669 -16.31 -92.60 7.75
C PRO A 669 -17.81 -92.88 7.53
N VAL A 670 -18.09 -93.78 6.59
CA VAL A 670 -19.43 -94.24 6.25
C VAL A 670 -19.50 -95.76 6.40
N ILE A 671 -20.55 -96.23 7.09
CA ILE A 671 -20.83 -97.64 7.31
C ILE A 671 -22.17 -97.97 6.66
N VAL A 672 -22.19 -98.96 5.76
CA VAL A 672 -23.42 -99.52 5.21
C VAL A 672 -23.55 -100.96 5.70
N ARG A 673 -24.62 -101.26 6.43
CA ARG A 673 -24.97 -102.61 6.90
C ARG A 673 -26.08 -103.19 6.04
N ILE A 674 -25.96 -104.48 5.77
CA ILE A 674 -26.95 -105.24 5.01
C ILE A 674 -27.84 -106.01 6.00
N LEU A 675 -29.13 -106.14 5.70
CA LEU A 675 -30.11 -106.84 6.53
C LEU A 675 -30.67 -108.08 5.79
N ASN A 676 -30.40 -109.26 6.34
CA ASN A 676 -30.79 -110.59 5.82
C ASN A 676 -32.32 -110.79 5.64
N ARG A 677 -32.69 -111.59 4.63
CA ARG A 677 -34.02 -112.09 4.27
C ARG A 677 -33.93 -113.50 3.65
N ASN A 678 -34.34 -114.53 4.40
CA ASN A 678 -34.53 -115.92 3.91
C ASN A 678 -35.21 -115.97 2.52
N ASP A 679 -34.56 -116.65 1.56
CA ASP A 679 -35.00 -116.78 0.17
C ASP A 679 -34.72 -118.16 -0.49
N PHE A 680 -34.16 -119.13 0.25
CA PHE A 680 -33.90 -120.50 -0.24
C PHE A 680 -35.08 -121.48 -0.05
N CYS A 681 -34.88 -122.76 -0.44
CA CYS A 681 -35.88 -123.82 -0.41
C CYS A 681 -35.26 -125.22 -0.19
N PRO A 682 -35.80 -126.08 0.69
CA PRO A 682 -35.27 -127.42 0.94
C PRO A 682 -35.31 -128.38 -0.27
N GLU A 683 -34.32 -129.28 -0.34
CA GLU A 683 -34.27 -130.41 -1.27
C GLU A 683 -33.76 -131.72 -0.60
N LEU A 684 -34.26 -132.86 -1.09
CA LEU A 684 -33.92 -134.20 -0.57
C LEU A 684 -32.80 -134.83 -1.41
N VAL A 685 -31.63 -134.97 -0.79
CA VAL A 685 -30.40 -135.45 -1.44
C VAL A 685 -30.21 -136.92 -1.10
N SER A 686 -30.54 -137.81 -2.04
CA SER A 686 -30.39 -139.26 -1.87
C SER A 686 -29.80 -139.92 -3.11
N ASN A 687 -28.72 -140.68 -2.91
CA ASN A 687 -28.02 -141.43 -3.97
C ASN A 687 -28.69 -142.76 -4.34
N SER A 688 -29.93 -143.03 -3.90
CA SER A 688 -30.64 -144.29 -4.20
C SER A 688 -32.17 -144.12 -4.19
N THR A 689 -32.82 -144.53 -5.29
CA THR A 689 -34.25 -144.31 -5.55
C THR A 689 -35.16 -145.51 -5.22
N ALA A 690 -34.60 -146.61 -4.72
CA ALA A 690 -35.33 -147.81 -4.31
C ALA A 690 -34.85 -148.34 -2.95
N LEU A 691 -35.80 -148.69 -2.08
CA LEU A 691 -35.56 -149.37 -0.82
C LEU A 691 -35.93 -150.87 -0.94
N PHE A 692 -35.09 -151.73 -0.37
CA PHE A 692 -35.32 -153.18 -0.32
C PHE A 692 -35.66 -153.61 1.10
N PHE A 693 -36.78 -154.31 1.25
CA PHE A 693 -37.25 -154.84 2.54
C PHE A 693 -37.21 -156.37 2.53
N ASN A 694 -36.55 -156.96 3.53
CA ASN A 694 -36.49 -158.41 3.68
C ASN A 694 -37.68 -158.93 4.50
N THR A 695 -38.39 -159.92 3.95
CA THR A 695 -39.64 -160.48 4.46
C THR A 695 -39.43 -161.58 5.51
N ASP A 696 -38.24 -162.23 5.51
CA ASP A 696 -37.91 -163.38 6.37
C ASP A 696 -37.87 -163.08 7.89
N LEU A 697 -37.98 -161.81 8.29
CA LEU A 697 -37.97 -161.39 9.70
C LEU A 697 -39.37 -161.22 10.32
N TRP A 698 -40.45 -161.42 9.55
CA TRP A 698 -41.79 -160.99 9.98
C TRP A 698 -42.59 -162.01 10.82
N PHE A 699 -42.06 -163.21 11.09
CA PHE A 699 -42.77 -164.26 11.84
C PHE A 699 -41.96 -164.93 12.97
N ASN A 700 -41.25 -164.16 13.82
CA ASN A 700 -41.17 -164.43 15.27
C ASN A 700 -40.46 -163.34 16.11
N ASN A 701 -40.84 -163.26 17.39
CA ASN A 701 -40.15 -162.59 18.51
C ASN A 701 -39.94 -161.06 18.48
N SER A 702 -40.94 -160.33 18.99
CA SER A 702 -40.90 -159.61 20.29
C SER A 702 -39.75 -158.66 20.68
N TYR A 703 -38.78 -158.35 19.81
CA TYR A 703 -37.74 -157.35 20.05
C TYR A 703 -37.66 -156.39 18.87
N GLY A 704 -37.94 -155.11 19.11
CA GLY A 704 -38.09 -154.09 18.07
C GLY A 704 -36.82 -153.82 17.26
N LYS A 705 -36.69 -154.53 16.13
CA LYS A 705 -35.75 -154.20 15.04
C LYS A 705 -36.53 -153.56 13.90
N TYR A 706 -36.56 -152.24 13.89
CA TYR A 706 -37.02 -151.48 12.73
C TYR A 706 -35.95 -151.51 11.63
N ASN A 707 -36.38 -151.42 10.37
CA ASN A 707 -35.44 -151.18 9.26
C ASN A 707 -35.22 -149.66 9.16
N HIS A 708 -34.00 -149.21 9.45
CA HIS A 708 -33.61 -147.79 9.39
C HIS A 708 -33.03 -147.49 8.01
N TYR A 709 -33.41 -146.37 7.39
CA TYR A 709 -32.84 -145.92 6.12
C TYR A 709 -32.44 -144.43 6.20
N TYR A 710 -31.22 -144.14 5.76
CA TYR A 710 -30.67 -142.79 5.66
C TYR A 710 -31.30 -142.05 4.47
N LEU A 711 -31.84 -140.86 4.71
CA LEU A 711 -32.37 -139.94 3.70
C LEU A 711 -32.06 -138.52 4.17
N GLU A 712 -31.06 -137.88 3.58
CA GLU A 712 -30.62 -136.54 3.98
C GLU A 712 -31.44 -135.46 3.29
N LEU A 713 -31.75 -134.40 4.06
CA LEU A 713 -32.27 -133.14 3.56
C LEU A 713 -31.14 -132.10 3.61
N PHE A 714 -31.05 -131.30 2.56
CA PHE A 714 -30.24 -130.09 2.53
C PHE A 714 -31.15 -128.88 2.32
N ASP A 715 -30.82 -127.80 3.00
CA ASP A 715 -31.45 -126.49 2.87
C ASP A 715 -30.38 -125.43 3.15
N GLY A 716 -30.44 -124.30 2.44
CA GLY A 716 -29.41 -123.26 2.48
C GLY A 716 -29.35 -122.56 3.83
N ASP A 717 -30.53 -122.21 4.32
CA ASP A 717 -30.71 -121.30 5.46
C ASP A 717 -30.66 -122.04 6.82
N ASN A 718 -30.40 -123.36 6.78
CA ASN A 718 -30.20 -124.26 7.91
C ASN A 718 -31.44 -124.44 8.83
N ASP A 719 -32.64 -124.22 8.28
CA ASP A 719 -33.92 -124.32 8.96
C ASP A 719 -34.41 -125.79 9.17
N THR A 720 -35.59 -125.93 9.80
CA THR A 720 -36.13 -127.23 10.24
C THR A 720 -37.33 -127.71 9.43
N CYS A 721 -37.15 -128.77 8.64
CA CYS A 721 -38.22 -129.37 7.83
C CYS A 721 -38.87 -130.61 8.47
N SER A 722 -40.10 -130.93 8.05
CA SER A 722 -40.83 -132.17 8.37
C SER A 722 -41.00 -133.09 7.13
N ILE A 723 -41.33 -134.38 7.34
CA ILE A 723 -41.66 -135.32 6.26
C ILE A 723 -42.89 -136.17 6.64
N ASP A 724 -43.92 -136.17 5.79
CA ASP A 724 -45.16 -136.95 5.94
C ASP A 724 -45.39 -137.96 4.81
N LEU A 725 -46.01 -139.11 5.11
CA LEU A 725 -46.36 -140.15 4.12
C LEU A 725 -47.75 -139.91 3.52
N LEU A 726 -47.82 -139.72 2.20
CA LEU A 726 -49.03 -139.34 1.47
C LEU A 726 -49.84 -140.52 0.91
N ASN A 727 -49.36 -141.76 0.99
CA ASN A 727 -50.10 -142.95 0.56
C ASN A 727 -49.68 -144.23 1.30
N PHE A 728 -50.60 -145.19 1.37
CA PHE A 728 -50.41 -146.47 2.08
C PHE A 728 -50.10 -146.34 3.58
N SER A 729 -50.45 -145.21 4.21
CA SER A 729 -50.42 -144.92 5.66
C SER A 729 -50.93 -146.06 6.54
N ASP A 730 -51.96 -146.74 6.06
CA ASP A 730 -52.69 -147.77 6.80
C ASP A 730 -51.94 -149.12 6.79
N MET A 731 -51.03 -149.29 5.82
CA MET A 731 -50.22 -150.49 5.62
C MET A 731 -48.74 -150.30 5.96
N PHE A 732 -48.24 -149.06 5.99
CA PHE A 732 -46.86 -148.69 6.30
C PHE A 732 -46.85 -147.48 7.24
N LYS A 733 -46.36 -147.64 8.47
CA LYS A 733 -46.15 -146.50 9.37
C LYS A 733 -44.69 -146.08 9.40
N ILE A 734 -44.42 -144.81 9.13
CA ILE A 734 -43.10 -144.19 9.18
C ILE A 734 -42.93 -143.29 10.41
N GLU A 735 -41.69 -142.90 10.69
CA GLU A 735 -41.32 -141.81 11.59
C GLU A 735 -40.03 -141.14 11.07
N PHE A 736 -39.91 -139.81 11.13
CA PHE A 736 -38.72 -139.07 10.69
C PHE A 736 -38.06 -138.38 11.88
N ILE A 737 -36.85 -138.79 12.24
CA ILE A 737 -36.14 -138.31 13.44
C ILE A 737 -34.71 -137.96 13.07
N LYS A 738 -34.29 -136.71 13.30
CA LYS A 738 -32.91 -136.22 13.08
C LYS A 738 -32.34 -136.65 11.70
N ARG A 739 -32.98 -136.17 10.63
CA ARG A 739 -32.60 -136.42 9.21
C ARG A 739 -32.49 -137.92 8.85
N ASN A 740 -33.33 -138.78 9.46
CA ASN A 740 -33.38 -140.22 9.21
C ASN A 740 -34.83 -140.74 9.18
N LEU A 741 -35.13 -141.66 8.25
CA LEU A 741 -36.45 -142.25 8.08
C LEU A 741 -36.51 -143.68 8.62
N TYR A 742 -37.47 -143.93 9.52
CA TYR A 742 -37.70 -145.19 10.18
C TYR A 742 -39.01 -145.79 9.67
N LEU A 743 -39.00 -147.05 9.20
CA LEU A 743 -40.24 -147.80 9.00
C LEU A 743 -40.58 -148.59 10.26
N LEU A 744 -41.66 -148.22 10.93
CA LEU A 744 -42.07 -148.79 12.21
C LEU A 744 -42.74 -150.16 12.07
N TYR A 745 -43.64 -150.34 11.10
CA TYR A 745 -44.21 -151.65 10.77
C TYR A 745 -44.87 -151.66 9.38
N ALA A 746 -45.12 -152.86 8.87
CA ALA A 746 -46.05 -153.10 7.78
C ALA A 746 -47.02 -154.24 8.13
N THR A 747 -48.28 -154.11 7.72
CA THR A 747 -49.32 -155.17 7.86
C THR A 747 -49.32 -156.10 6.65
N VAL A 748 -49.83 -157.32 6.79
CA VAL A 748 -49.82 -158.40 5.76
C VAL A 748 -50.07 -157.86 4.34
N LEU A 749 -49.00 -157.81 3.55
CA LEU A 749 -49.03 -157.26 2.20
C LEU A 749 -49.47 -158.34 1.20
N PRO A 750 -50.45 -158.07 0.30
CA PRO A 750 -50.74 -158.97 -0.81
C PRO A 750 -49.54 -159.05 -1.77
N GLU A 751 -49.32 -160.22 -2.36
CA GLU A 751 -48.16 -160.49 -3.22
C GLU A 751 -48.06 -159.50 -4.39
N ARG A 752 -47.02 -158.66 -4.33
CA ARG A 752 -46.62 -157.69 -5.35
C ARG A 752 -45.10 -157.55 -5.29
N GLU A 753 -44.45 -157.45 -6.44
CA GLU A 753 -43.00 -157.29 -6.50
C GLU A 753 -42.53 -155.96 -5.88
N TYR A 754 -43.33 -154.89 -5.99
CA TYR A 754 -43.02 -153.58 -5.42
C TYR A 754 -44.24 -152.72 -5.05
N TYR A 755 -43.98 -151.73 -4.19
CA TYR A 755 -44.84 -150.64 -3.77
C TYR A 755 -44.14 -149.30 -4.10
N ILE A 756 -44.90 -148.19 -4.13
CA ILE A 756 -44.34 -146.83 -4.31
C ILE A 756 -44.89 -145.93 -3.20
N LEU A 757 -44.00 -145.46 -2.33
CA LEU A 757 -44.31 -144.53 -1.26
C LEU A 757 -44.16 -143.09 -1.79
N LYS A 758 -45.08 -142.21 -1.40
CA LYS A 758 -45.07 -140.77 -1.67
C LYS A 758 -44.89 -140.01 -0.37
N PHE A 759 -44.09 -138.96 -0.40
CA PHE A 759 -43.81 -138.12 0.76
C PHE A 759 -44.08 -136.66 0.43
N ARG A 760 -44.53 -135.88 1.43
CA ARG A 760 -44.42 -134.42 1.45
C ARG A 760 -43.21 -134.06 2.29
N ILE A 761 -42.48 -133.03 1.86
CA ILE A 761 -41.49 -132.31 2.66
C ILE A 761 -42.04 -130.90 2.82
N GLN A 762 -42.08 -130.41 4.05
CA GLN A 762 -42.58 -129.08 4.39
C GLN A 762 -41.54 -128.37 5.26
N ASP A 763 -41.27 -127.10 4.98
CA ASP A 763 -40.51 -126.23 5.87
C ASP A 763 -41.41 -125.70 7.01
N LEU A 764 -40.84 -125.53 8.20
CA LEU A 764 -41.54 -125.07 9.39
C LEU A 764 -41.37 -123.57 9.67
N THR A 765 -40.53 -122.86 8.92
CA THR A 765 -40.45 -121.39 9.00
C THR A 765 -41.39 -120.69 8.03
N ASN A 766 -41.68 -121.30 6.87
CA ASN A 766 -42.60 -120.74 5.88
C ASN A 766 -43.45 -121.81 5.15
N GLU A 767 -44.79 -121.66 5.16
CA GLU A 767 -45.73 -122.62 4.56
C GLU A 767 -45.74 -122.64 3.02
N THR A 768 -45.05 -121.72 2.34
CA THR A 768 -45.19 -121.55 0.87
C THR A 768 -44.39 -122.53 0.00
N PHE A 769 -43.43 -123.27 0.55
CA PHE A 769 -42.45 -124.06 -0.23
C PHE A 769 -42.57 -125.59 -0.08
N ASP A 770 -43.82 -126.05 -0.05
CA ASP A 770 -44.22 -127.46 0.05
C ASP A 770 -43.79 -128.30 -1.18
N ARG A 771 -43.00 -129.37 -1.02
CA ARG A 771 -42.51 -130.22 -2.13
C ARG A 771 -42.88 -131.71 -1.94
N SER A 772 -43.32 -132.39 -3.00
CA SER A 772 -43.72 -133.82 -2.94
C SER A 772 -42.77 -134.75 -3.72
N CYS A 773 -42.30 -135.81 -3.04
CA CYS A 773 -41.34 -136.78 -3.56
C CYS A 773 -41.95 -138.20 -3.65
N ARG A 774 -41.29 -139.11 -4.38
CA ARG A 774 -41.71 -140.53 -4.53
C ARG A 774 -40.51 -141.46 -4.41
N LEU A 775 -40.70 -142.62 -3.78
CA LEU A 775 -39.67 -143.62 -3.54
C LEU A 775 -40.19 -145.03 -3.86
N LEU A 776 -39.40 -145.86 -4.54
CA LEU A 776 -39.77 -147.24 -4.86
C LEU A 776 -39.41 -148.18 -3.70
N CYS A 777 -40.21 -149.22 -3.47
CA CYS A 777 -40.06 -150.17 -2.37
C CYS A 777 -40.22 -151.60 -2.91
N GLN A 778 -39.15 -152.39 -3.01
CA GLN A 778 -39.19 -153.73 -3.61
C GLN A 778 -39.14 -154.85 -2.54
N LEU A 779 -39.91 -155.92 -2.76
CA LEU A 779 -40.02 -157.09 -1.89
C LEU A 779 -39.36 -158.32 -2.55
N ASN A 780 -38.55 -159.06 -1.79
CA ASN A 780 -37.87 -160.25 -2.27
C ASN A 780 -38.57 -161.54 -1.80
N SER A 781 -38.83 -162.45 -2.74
CA SER A 781 -39.40 -163.78 -2.47
C SER A 781 -38.95 -164.82 -3.51
N LYS A 782 -37.95 -165.64 -3.18
CA LYS A 782 -37.57 -166.86 -3.94
C LYS A 782 -37.10 -167.98 -2.99
N PRO A 783 -37.59 -169.22 -3.11
CA PRO A 783 -37.29 -170.30 -2.17
C PRO A 783 -36.07 -171.15 -2.59
N ILE A 784 -35.10 -171.34 -1.68
CA ILE A 784 -34.07 -172.40 -1.75
C ILE A 784 -33.86 -172.99 -0.34
N SER A 785 -33.62 -174.31 -0.27
CA SER A 785 -33.62 -175.08 0.98
C SER A 785 -32.23 -175.47 1.51
N ILE A 786 -32.00 -175.18 2.80
CA ILE A 786 -31.31 -176.03 3.81
C ILE A 786 -29.76 -176.21 3.72
N MET A 787 -29.08 -175.76 4.79
CA MET A 787 -27.72 -176.12 5.28
C MET A 787 -26.47 -175.67 4.44
N LYS A 788 -25.29 -175.39 5.02
CA LYS A 788 -24.84 -175.42 6.45
C LYS A 788 -23.69 -174.41 6.74
N LYS A 789 -23.55 -174.08 8.03
CA LYS A 789 -22.56 -173.21 8.72
C LYS A 789 -21.11 -173.17 8.19
N SER A 790 -20.57 -171.94 8.12
CA SER A 790 -19.36 -171.47 8.84
C SER A 790 -19.35 -169.93 8.81
N ASN A 791 -19.65 -169.19 9.87
CA ASN A 791 -18.81 -168.89 11.05
C ASN A 791 -17.34 -168.54 10.70
N GLU A 792 -17.03 -167.25 10.58
CA GLU A 792 -16.09 -166.56 11.48
C GLU A 792 -16.20 -165.02 11.41
N PHE A 793 -15.70 -164.31 12.44
CA PHE A 793 -15.74 -162.84 12.60
C PHE A 793 -14.33 -162.28 12.85
N LYS A 794 -13.92 -161.22 12.11
CA LYS A 794 -13.04 -160.09 12.50
C LYS A 794 -13.35 -158.91 11.54
N THR A 795 -13.48 -157.60 11.83
CA THR A 795 -13.26 -156.64 12.96
C THR A 795 -11.93 -155.86 13.02
N PHE A 796 -12.05 -154.51 13.06
CA PHE A 796 -11.06 -153.47 13.39
C PHE A 796 -9.98 -153.13 12.32
N THR A 797 -9.44 -151.90 12.23
CA THR A 797 -9.40 -150.82 13.25
C THR A 797 -9.55 -149.40 12.65
N LEU A 798 -10.11 -148.47 13.44
CA LEU A 798 -10.12 -147.02 13.19
C LEU A 798 -8.77 -146.35 13.54
N LYS A 799 -8.55 -145.14 13.02
CA LYS A 799 -7.70 -144.13 13.67
C LYS A 799 -8.42 -142.77 13.68
N SER A 800 -8.65 -142.25 14.88
CA SER A 800 -8.74 -140.80 15.13
C SER A 800 -7.45 -140.33 15.81
N THR A 801 -7.29 -139.01 15.94
CA THR A 801 -6.48 -138.20 16.90
C THR A 801 -5.94 -136.95 16.18
N ASN A 802 -5.88 -135.75 16.76
CA ASN A 802 -6.52 -135.23 17.98
C ASN A 802 -6.52 -133.68 17.92
N ASN A 803 -7.43 -133.05 18.67
CA ASN A 803 -7.27 -131.66 19.17
C ASN A 803 -6.68 -131.77 20.61
N PRO A 804 -5.92 -130.79 21.16
CA PRO A 804 -6.58 -129.76 21.99
C PRO A 804 -5.86 -128.39 22.17
N TYR A 805 -6.59 -127.49 22.86
CA TYR A 805 -6.28 -126.24 23.58
C TYR A 805 -4.91 -126.10 24.31
N ASP A 806 -4.36 -124.87 24.41
CA ASP A 806 -4.50 -123.93 25.58
C ASP A 806 -3.86 -122.53 25.30
N ILE A 807 -4.53 -121.37 25.54
CA ILE A 807 -4.51 -120.37 26.66
C ILE A 807 -3.17 -119.64 26.99
N ILE A 808 -3.29 -118.32 27.30
CA ILE A 808 -2.41 -117.38 28.09
C ILE A 808 -1.70 -116.26 27.28
N SER A 809 -1.40 -115.14 27.98
CA SER A 809 -1.20 -113.75 27.54
C SER A 809 0.27 -113.27 27.46
N ASP A 810 0.50 -112.05 26.93
CA ASP A 810 0.96 -110.90 27.73
C ASP A 810 1.15 -109.58 26.94
N MET A 811 1.08 -108.44 27.64
CA MET A 811 1.66 -107.14 27.23
C MET A 811 3.03 -106.96 27.92
N PRO A 812 4.00 -106.25 27.33
CA PRO A 812 4.18 -104.81 27.64
C PRO A 812 4.53 -103.94 26.40
N TYR A 813 4.39 -102.61 26.32
CA TYR A 813 4.50 -101.45 27.23
C TYR A 813 5.89 -100.74 27.28
N SER A 814 5.89 -99.44 26.92
CA SER A 814 6.89 -98.38 27.20
C SER A 814 8.29 -98.39 26.54
N GLY A 815 8.81 -97.20 26.18
CA GLY A 815 10.13 -97.07 25.53
C GLY A 815 10.55 -95.72 24.91
N ILE A 816 10.08 -94.58 25.43
CA ILE A 816 10.81 -93.29 25.63
C ILE A 816 11.68 -92.65 24.49
N SER A 817 11.42 -91.35 24.27
CA SER A 817 12.10 -90.24 23.52
C SER A 817 13.65 -90.10 23.61
N PRO A 818 14.36 -89.09 23.00
CA PRO A 818 13.92 -87.87 22.29
C PRO A 818 14.78 -87.44 21.04
N SER A 819 14.65 -86.16 20.60
CA SER A 819 15.64 -85.34 19.83
C SER A 819 15.91 -85.67 18.34
N SER A 820 16.36 -84.76 17.45
CA SER A 820 16.38 -83.26 17.41
C SER A 820 16.76 -82.70 16.01
N SER A 821 16.43 -81.43 15.79
CA SER A 821 16.77 -80.48 14.70
C SER A 821 18.11 -80.56 13.92
N THR A 822 18.04 -80.26 12.60
CA THR A 822 19.00 -79.47 11.74
C THR A 822 18.26 -79.11 10.43
N SER A 823 18.06 -77.87 9.93
CA SER A 823 18.95 -76.72 9.59
C SER A 823 19.72 -76.85 8.25
N TYR A 824 19.49 -75.95 7.26
CA TYR A 824 20.47 -75.32 6.32
C TYR A 824 19.77 -74.40 5.25
N PRO A 825 20.45 -73.59 4.39
CA PRO A 825 20.05 -72.18 4.22
C PRO A 825 19.84 -71.66 2.76
N HIS A 826 19.52 -70.37 2.64
CA HIS A 826 19.53 -69.59 1.39
C HIS A 826 20.94 -69.20 0.90
N MET A 827 21.05 -68.89 -0.39
CA MET A 827 22.20 -68.21 -1.02
C MET A 827 21.70 -67.17 -2.06
N ARG A 828 22.63 -66.36 -2.60
CA ARG A 828 22.40 -65.21 -3.52
C ARG A 828 22.28 -65.66 -5.00
N ASP A 829 22.20 -64.83 -6.06
CA ASP A 829 22.45 -63.38 -6.26
C ASP A 829 21.72 -62.80 -7.51
N SER A 830 21.91 -61.49 -7.78
CA SER A 830 21.37 -60.62 -8.84
C SER A 830 21.41 -61.05 -10.34
N GLY A 831 20.59 -60.43 -11.22
CA GLY A 831 21.07 -59.98 -12.56
C GLY A 831 20.11 -59.79 -13.78
N TYR A 832 19.93 -58.53 -14.22
CA TYR A 832 19.85 -57.97 -15.61
C TYR A 832 18.92 -58.50 -16.77
N GLU A 833 17.98 -57.62 -17.17
CA GLU A 833 17.70 -57.00 -18.49
C GLU A 833 17.60 -57.75 -19.86
N THR A 834 16.44 -57.51 -20.54
CA THR A 834 16.20 -57.31 -22.00
C THR A 834 16.40 -58.47 -23.00
N THR A 835 15.44 -58.78 -23.88
CA THR A 835 15.13 -58.06 -25.14
C THR A 835 13.78 -58.52 -25.77
N SER A 836 13.44 -58.11 -27.01
CA SER A 836 12.06 -57.96 -27.52
C SER A 836 11.67 -58.78 -28.79
N SER A 837 10.38 -58.69 -29.17
CA SER A 837 9.80 -58.87 -30.54
C SER A 837 9.35 -60.31 -30.94
N ASN A 838 8.34 -60.56 -31.81
CA ASN A 838 7.27 -59.72 -32.40
C ASN A 838 6.19 -60.56 -33.15
N LEU A 839 5.08 -59.92 -33.57
CA LEU A 839 4.08 -60.34 -34.61
C LEU A 839 3.14 -61.54 -34.25
N ASP A 840 1.92 -61.70 -34.81
CA ASP A 840 1.19 -60.94 -35.86
C ASP A 840 -0.37 -60.93 -35.68
N ARG A 841 -1.12 -60.32 -36.63
CA ARG A 841 -2.58 -60.03 -36.62
C ARG A 841 -3.44 -60.87 -37.59
N GLN A 842 -4.75 -60.97 -37.32
CA GLN A 842 -5.89 -60.86 -38.27
C GLN A 842 -7.22 -60.65 -37.47
N ARG A 843 -8.13 -59.70 -37.78
CA ARG A 843 -9.14 -59.56 -38.88
C ARG A 843 -10.32 -60.58 -38.80
N PHE A 844 -11.61 -60.25 -39.06
CA PHE A 844 -12.41 -59.00 -39.15
C PHE A 844 -13.94 -59.37 -39.34
N LEU A 845 -14.86 -58.38 -39.28
CA LEU A 845 -16.27 -58.32 -39.84
C LEU A 845 -17.50 -58.43 -38.91
N SER A 846 -18.62 -57.85 -39.41
CA SER A 846 -19.94 -57.53 -38.79
C SER A 846 -21.09 -58.35 -39.43
N PRO A 847 -22.41 -58.20 -39.08
CA PRO A 847 -23.25 -57.14 -39.73
C PRO A 847 -24.59 -56.68 -39.06
N ALA A 848 -25.20 -55.64 -39.68
CA ALA A 848 -26.65 -55.33 -39.84
C ALA A 848 -27.47 -54.58 -38.74
N SER A 849 -28.35 -53.66 -39.18
CA SER A 849 -29.24 -52.79 -38.36
C SER A 849 -30.28 -52.00 -39.20
N PRO A 850 -31.59 -51.96 -38.86
CA PRO A 850 -32.61 -51.13 -39.57
C PRO A 850 -33.55 -50.26 -38.69
N SER A 851 -34.32 -49.37 -39.35
CA SER A 851 -35.60 -48.70 -38.92
C SER A 851 -35.56 -47.63 -37.79
N ASP A 852 -36.27 -46.50 -37.82
CA ASP A 852 -37.30 -45.96 -38.76
C ASP A 852 -37.43 -44.40 -38.72
N ILE A 853 -37.74 -43.77 -39.88
CA ILE A 853 -38.75 -42.68 -40.17
C ILE A 853 -38.78 -41.39 -39.28
N SER A 854 -38.92 -40.12 -39.76
CA SER A 854 -39.30 -39.49 -41.04
C SER A 854 -38.86 -38.00 -41.19
N LEU A 855 -38.58 -37.57 -42.44
CA LEU A 855 -39.10 -36.39 -43.23
C LEU A 855 -39.39 -35.03 -42.52
N SER A 856 -39.23 -33.84 -43.15
CA SER A 856 -39.14 -33.49 -44.59
C SER A 856 -38.42 -32.14 -44.87
N THR A 857 -37.59 -32.10 -45.94
CA THR A 857 -37.53 -31.09 -47.05
C THR A 857 -37.66 -29.56 -46.80
N ASP A 858 -37.07 -28.63 -47.58
CA ASP A 858 -36.05 -28.56 -48.65
C ASP A 858 -35.89 -27.05 -49.02
N ASP A 859 -34.92 -26.53 -49.78
CA ASP A 859 -33.49 -26.84 -50.03
C ASP A 859 -32.90 -25.71 -50.95
N GLN A 860 -31.56 -25.60 -51.07
CA GLN A 860 -30.79 -24.99 -52.21
C GLN A 860 -30.71 -23.44 -52.41
N LEU A 861 -29.61 -22.85 -52.94
CA LEU A 861 -28.19 -23.24 -53.10
C LEU A 861 -27.27 -22.03 -53.53
N ILE A 862 -25.96 -22.16 -53.26
CA ILE A 862 -24.78 -21.81 -54.12
C ILE A 862 -24.13 -20.40 -54.24
N ASN A 863 -22.80 -20.49 -54.46
CA ASN A 863 -21.74 -19.52 -54.85
C ASN A 863 -21.27 -18.49 -53.79
N VAL A 864 -19.99 -18.41 -53.36
CA VAL A 864 -18.63 -18.72 -53.90
C VAL A 864 -18.00 -17.63 -54.80
N THR A 865 -16.94 -16.98 -54.30
CA THR A 865 -15.69 -16.69 -55.05
C THR A 865 -14.55 -16.23 -54.10
N HIS A 866 -13.33 -16.01 -54.64
CA HIS A 866 -12.03 -15.97 -53.94
C HIS A 866 -11.18 -14.72 -54.33
N PHE A 867 -10.09 -14.45 -53.58
CA PHE A 867 -8.90 -13.62 -53.94
C PHE A 867 -9.12 -12.08 -54.14
N SER A 868 -8.11 -11.16 -54.10
CA SER A 868 -6.92 -10.97 -53.23
C SER A 868 -6.10 -9.71 -53.63
N SER A 869 -5.35 -9.09 -52.69
CA SER A 869 -4.21 -8.14 -52.92
C SER A 869 -4.55 -6.80 -53.65
N SER A 870 -3.74 -5.72 -53.74
CA SER A 870 -2.30 -5.45 -53.46
C SER A 870 -2.02 -3.96 -53.09
N ILE A 871 -0.76 -3.61 -52.74
CA ILE A 871 -0.23 -2.27 -52.37
C ILE A 871 0.29 -1.48 -53.62
N PRO A 872 0.28 -0.12 -53.64
CA PRO A 872 1.52 0.71 -53.63
C PRO A 872 1.47 1.87 -52.56
N ILE A 873 2.53 2.34 -51.86
CA ILE A 873 3.87 2.88 -52.23
C ILE A 873 3.75 4.32 -52.82
N GLN A 874 4.41 5.41 -52.34
CA GLN A 874 5.48 5.68 -51.33
C GLN A 874 5.18 7.05 -50.60
N HIS A 875 6.02 7.95 -50.01
CA HIS A 875 7.48 8.22 -49.87
C HIS A 875 7.74 9.32 -48.77
N ASP A 876 8.85 9.21 -47.99
CA ASP A 876 9.84 10.23 -47.51
C ASP A 876 9.45 11.59 -46.82
N LEU A 877 10.27 12.27 -45.98
CA LEU A 877 11.73 12.18 -45.65
C LEU A 877 12.10 12.81 -44.25
N SER A 878 13.40 12.76 -43.88
CA SER A 878 14.14 13.27 -42.68
C SER A 878 14.01 12.43 -41.38
N LEU A 879 15.05 11.90 -40.70
CA LEU A 879 16.51 12.14 -40.50
C LEU A 879 16.87 13.06 -39.29
N SER A 880 17.86 12.82 -38.41
CA SER A 880 18.45 11.57 -37.82
C SER A 880 19.71 11.87 -36.95
N SER A 881 19.76 11.44 -35.68
CA SER A 881 20.95 11.06 -34.85
C SER A 881 20.46 10.78 -33.40
N SER A 882 20.79 9.72 -32.67
CA SER A 882 22.06 9.02 -32.35
C SER A 882 22.93 9.77 -31.30
N ASN A 883 23.52 9.17 -30.26
CA ASN A 883 23.65 7.73 -29.93
C ASN A 883 23.86 7.44 -28.41
N THR A 884 23.21 6.37 -27.91
CA THR A 884 23.64 5.32 -26.93
C THR A 884 24.65 5.54 -25.76
N ILE A 885 24.42 4.71 -24.71
CA ILE A 885 25.38 4.02 -23.79
C ILE A 885 25.60 4.54 -22.35
N SER A 886 25.18 3.70 -21.39
CA SER A 886 25.76 3.32 -20.07
C SER A 886 26.19 4.36 -19.03
N ARG A 887 25.83 4.10 -17.76
CA ARG A 887 26.56 4.54 -16.57
C ARG A 887 26.87 3.37 -15.64
N THR A 888 28.14 3.17 -15.34
CA THR A 888 28.63 2.15 -14.40
C THR A 888 28.81 2.75 -13.01
N LEU A 889 28.54 1.98 -11.96
CA LEU A 889 28.90 2.34 -10.58
C LEU A 889 30.42 2.41 -10.38
N LYS A 890 30.88 3.40 -9.59
CA LYS A 890 32.16 3.30 -8.87
C LYS A 890 32.19 4.21 -7.64
N THR A 891 32.54 3.63 -6.50
CA THR A 891 32.85 4.30 -5.24
C THR A 891 34.25 4.92 -5.26
N PHE A 892 34.48 6.00 -4.50
CA PHE A 892 35.55 6.07 -3.49
C PHE A 892 35.32 7.28 -2.56
N ALA A 893 35.86 7.22 -1.34
CA ALA A 893 35.72 8.26 -0.32
C ALA A 893 37.08 8.87 0.07
N HIS A 894 37.11 10.14 0.47
CA HIS A 894 38.18 10.72 1.30
C HIS A 894 37.70 11.93 2.10
N MET A 895 38.21 12.06 3.34
CA MET A 895 38.17 13.30 4.13
C MET A 895 39.31 14.24 3.71
N PRO A 896 39.33 15.47 4.24
CA PRO A 896 40.39 15.75 5.23
C PRO A 896 39.90 16.43 6.52
N THR A 897 40.70 16.31 7.58
CA THR A 897 40.47 16.92 8.91
C THR A 897 41.23 18.24 9.07
N ALA A 898 40.67 19.20 9.80
CA ALA A 898 41.41 20.32 10.39
C ALA A 898 40.78 20.78 11.73
N ASN A 899 41.57 20.72 12.81
CA ASN A 899 41.22 21.28 14.14
C ASN A 899 42.16 22.44 14.46
N ILE A 900 41.63 23.60 14.87
CA ILE A 900 42.29 24.53 15.81
C ILE A 900 41.22 25.09 16.80
N THR A 901 41.65 25.40 18.02
CA THR A 901 40.89 25.72 19.23
C THR A 901 40.57 27.21 19.45
N GLY A 902 39.57 27.55 20.27
CA GLY A 902 39.44 28.91 20.85
C GLY A 902 38.21 29.20 21.73
N ASN A 903 38.36 29.01 23.06
CA ASN A 903 37.70 29.64 24.24
C ASN A 903 36.24 30.20 24.23
N GLU A 904 35.52 29.84 25.31
CA GLU A 904 34.74 30.68 26.25
C GLU A 904 33.57 31.58 25.71
N SER A 905 32.43 31.74 26.40
CA SER A 905 32.17 31.71 27.85
C SER A 905 30.69 31.39 28.18
N PHE A 906 30.38 31.14 29.46
CA PHE A 906 29.02 30.88 29.99
C PHE A 906 28.49 32.09 30.80
N SER A 907 27.27 32.55 30.49
CA SER A 907 26.34 33.20 31.46
C SER A 907 24.91 33.16 30.86
N SER A 908 23.78 32.88 31.52
CA SER A 908 23.34 32.69 32.92
C SER A 908 22.36 33.77 33.45
N SER A 909 21.11 33.74 32.99
CA SER A 909 19.92 34.28 33.68
C SER A 909 18.66 33.60 33.12
N THR A 910 18.06 32.56 33.72
CA THR A 910 17.30 32.44 34.98
C THR A 910 15.85 32.95 34.94
N MET A 911 14.91 32.00 35.04
CA MET A 911 13.50 32.15 35.46
C MET A 911 12.55 32.91 34.49
N THR A 912 11.23 32.66 34.51
CA THR A 912 10.41 32.02 35.56
C THR A 912 9.38 31.03 35.02
N THR A 913 9.07 29.99 35.80
CA THR A 913 8.00 29.01 35.54
C THR A 913 6.62 29.52 35.95
N ALA A 914 5.58 29.17 35.19
CA ALA A 914 4.19 29.21 35.64
C ALA A 914 3.42 27.97 35.13
N ARG A 915 3.23 26.97 35.98
CA ARG A 915 2.16 25.97 35.84
C ARG A 915 0.91 26.55 36.48
N LEU A 916 -0.23 26.42 35.82
CA LEU A 916 -1.54 26.26 36.48
C LEU A 916 -2.33 25.21 35.70
N ALA A 917 -3.04 24.37 36.43
CA ALA A 917 -3.93 23.32 35.91
C ALA A 917 -5.09 23.16 36.90
N GLU A 918 -6.20 22.62 36.41
CA GLU A 918 -7.36 22.13 37.18
C GLU A 918 -8.05 23.15 38.11
N GLN A 919 -9.25 23.59 37.71
CA GLN A 919 -10.45 23.02 38.33
C GLN A 919 -11.66 23.08 37.39
N GLU A 920 -12.76 22.46 37.83
CA GLU A 920 -13.81 21.84 37.00
C GLU A 920 -15.21 22.25 37.54
N VAL A 921 -16.28 21.77 36.87
CA VAL A 921 -17.65 21.55 37.40
C VAL A 921 -18.75 22.62 37.13
N ILE A 922 -19.82 22.13 36.46
CA ILE A 922 -21.24 22.55 36.41
C ILE A 922 -21.75 23.60 35.39
N GLU A 923 -22.97 23.30 34.94
CA GLU A 923 -23.82 23.85 33.89
C GLU A 923 -24.44 25.22 34.23
N VAL A 924 -24.70 26.06 33.21
CA VAL A 924 -26.04 26.32 32.61
C VAL A 924 -25.88 26.58 31.11
#